data_AF-J9GHJ2-F1
#
_entry.id   AF-J9GHJ2-F1
#
_cell.length_a   1.000
_cell.length_b   1.000
_cell.length_c   1.000
_cell.angle_alpha   90.00
_cell.angle_beta   90.00
_cell.angle_gamma   90.00
#
_symmetry.space_group_name_H-M   'P 1'
#
loop_
_entity.id
_entity.type
_entity.pdbx_description
1 polymer ?
#
loop_
_entity_poly.entity_id
_entity_poly.type
_entity_poly.pdbx_seq_one_letter_code
_entity_poly.pdbx_strand_id
1 'polypeptide(L)'
;MKRRSIYLLAAALLIGSNQLLLTGCQKDYDGQIEMLKNLIESGAINVDGLVKKVELIEKQIETLQEAAKEHAEFRDNIAKLTEDLDATKTDLQNQIDQLKDAMQNYDRNLEEMIRKAEEKFDAKLKNLSDQINQQIGEKYNELNQKIQTLQEQVNTMDRTYKLEIDEIKQRLDALEKQGTDITALKKQLADLQQLVNTNIKDIQGLKDDQKAQAQKLTDLENKVNAHIIAMDANFKKLTGDVEDLFTKYNELLSQIPDLGALKAQVAQNQKDIADLQLKYQELTGQLKDFVTAADVNKLLENYYNKVEIDKMLADLYAKLNNNALKQEDVKALIAEATKGIQDQVDAMKGELDALKQKVDDLLAKVSTLTQQVQSMKDVYDKLIADLTKRIEALENQGGGQPGVDLTPLKNQLAQLEQLVNTNIKDIQGLKGDQQAQAQKLADLENQVNAHIIAMDANFKNLTGRVDELFKKFEELLNQNPNLGDLSALKAQVAQNQKDIADLQLQYQALTGQLKDFVTAADVNKMLENYYNKAEIDKMLADLYAKLNNAPSQQDVQALIDEAKNEIQAKLDAMQGELDALKQQVNDLQTKVDQLFNRLQSLVILPQFSNHCVELKSIAGSNYQLTLNVKVNPANALQQMTELKNYFHIDSREAILSRAAGDAGPKFTVIDVKVKDASAGILTVIAQCQLSNVDPHANKMPFTVAVEFKNDSNNRSSEYVSVRFVQPQNADQTLYTFKSGSDVLKTAMDSGFKEFNKDNTYVRNLLAETANVDGTPIVQIEGSTPVFTTPVLGTSQAVPENKDIPVFYGLAAVYDPQGISHMELNNYISVNAIDGAISMKNNLAPGVTMIDLTGYKLVLSLQASKGGYNYGEPAYICVELQNKK
;
A
#
# COMPACT_ATOMS: atom_id res chain seq x y z
N MET A 1 -26.42 -61.84 -67.26
CA MET A 1 -27.34 -60.70 -67.08
C MET A 1 -27.82 -60.70 -65.62
N LYS A 2 -27.82 -59.54 -64.94
CA LYS A 2 -28.26 -59.22 -63.56
C LYS A 2 -27.39 -59.70 -62.37
N ARG A 3 -26.60 -58.77 -61.82
CA ARG A 3 -26.65 -58.35 -60.40
C ARG A 3 -25.86 -57.03 -60.22
N ARG A 4 -26.41 -55.95 -60.80
CA ARG A 4 -26.11 -54.55 -60.44
C ARG A 4 -27.05 -54.16 -59.30
N SER A 5 -26.61 -54.10 -58.04
CA SER A 5 -27.40 -53.48 -56.95
C SER A 5 -26.66 -53.19 -55.62
N ILE A 6 -25.32 -53.24 -55.55
CA ILE A 6 -24.60 -52.97 -54.28
C ILE A 6 -23.78 -51.66 -54.34
N TYR A 7 -23.46 -51.15 -55.53
CA TYR A 7 -22.66 -49.94 -55.71
C TYR A 7 -23.40 -48.61 -55.46
N LEU A 8 -24.71 -48.63 -55.19
CA LEU A 8 -25.51 -47.41 -55.00
C LEU A 8 -25.86 -47.09 -53.53
N LEU A 9 -25.57 -47.99 -52.59
CA LEU A 9 -25.75 -47.71 -51.15
C LEU A 9 -24.49 -47.15 -50.46
N ALA A 10 -23.31 -47.28 -51.07
CA ALA A 10 -22.06 -46.76 -50.53
C ALA A 10 -21.86 -45.25 -50.77
N ALA A 11 -22.64 -44.64 -51.66
CA ALA A 11 -22.53 -43.20 -51.99
C ALA A 11 -23.38 -42.29 -51.08
N ALA A 12 -24.26 -42.84 -50.22
CA ALA A 12 -25.20 -42.07 -49.41
C ALA A 12 -24.83 -41.93 -47.92
N LEU A 13 -23.72 -42.52 -47.47
CA LEU A 13 -23.30 -42.53 -46.06
C LEU A 13 -22.06 -41.66 -45.78
N LEU A 14 -21.82 -40.66 -46.63
CA LEU A 14 -20.63 -39.78 -46.59
C LEU A 14 -20.89 -38.37 -46.03
N ILE A 15 -21.98 -38.17 -45.29
CA ILE A 15 -22.23 -36.91 -44.57
C ILE A 15 -22.64 -37.23 -43.14
N GLY A 16 -21.71 -37.00 -42.20
CA GLY A 16 -22.02 -36.85 -40.79
C GLY A 16 -21.47 -37.95 -39.87
N SER A 17 -20.16 -37.92 -39.59
CA SER A 17 -19.58 -38.05 -38.24
C SER A 17 -18.05 -38.01 -38.28
N ASN A 18 -17.49 -36.82 -38.02
CA ASN A 18 -16.09 -36.64 -37.64
C ASN A 18 -15.89 -37.27 -36.24
N GLN A 19 -15.26 -38.44 -36.16
CA GLN A 19 -14.30 -38.85 -35.09
C GLN A 19 -13.93 -40.35 -35.05
N LEU A 20 -14.41 -41.21 -35.96
CA LEU A 20 -14.17 -42.67 -35.84
C LEU A 20 -13.40 -43.35 -36.99
N LEU A 21 -12.66 -42.62 -37.82
CA LEU A 21 -12.15 -43.13 -39.10
C LEU A 21 -10.64 -43.38 -39.21
N LEU A 22 -9.86 -43.27 -38.13
CA LEU A 22 -8.41 -43.59 -38.19
C LEU A 22 -8.05 -45.01 -37.78
N THR A 23 -8.98 -45.80 -37.23
CA THR A 23 -8.70 -47.18 -36.78
C THR A 23 -9.28 -48.28 -37.67
N GLY A 24 -10.25 -47.95 -38.54
CA GLY A 24 -10.91 -48.91 -39.44
C GLY A 24 -10.13 -49.19 -40.73
N CYS A 25 -9.48 -48.18 -41.32
CA CYS A 25 -8.72 -48.35 -42.56
C CYS A 25 -7.37 -49.05 -42.34
N GLN A 26 -6.75 -48.85 -41.17
CA GLN A 26 -5.45 -49.44 -40.86
C GLN A 26 -5.52 -50.98 -40.79
N LYS A 27 -6.62 -51.51 -40.25
CA LYS A 27 -6.87 -52.95 -40.14
C LYS A 27 -7.09 -53.64 -41.50
N ASP A 28 -7.60 -52.92 -42.49
CA ASP A 28 -7.87 -53.44 -43.83
C ASP A 28 -6.61 -53.40 -44.71
N TYR A 29 -5.74 -52.40 -44.51
CA TYR A 29 -4.40 -52.34 -45.13
C TYR A 29 -3.42 -53.35 -44.51
N ASP A 30 -3.43 -53.51 -43.18
CA ASP A 30 -2.62 -54.53 -42.50
C ASP A 30 -3.05 -55.94 -42.92
N GLY A 31 -4.36 -56.18 -43.08
CA GLY A 31 -4.87 -57.44 -43.62
C GLY A 31 -4.48 -57.69 -45.07
N GLN A 32 -4.43 -56.66 -45.92
CA GLN A 32 -3.97 -56.78 -47.31
C GLN A 32 -2.45 -56.98 -47.41
N ILE A 33 -1.65 -56.30 -46.58
CA ILE A 33 -0.20 -56.50 -46.47
C ILE A 33 0.12 -57.90 -45.92
N GLU A 34 -0.66 -58.40 -44.97
CA GLU A 34 -0.50 -59.74 -44.39
C GLU A 34 -0.95 -60.84 -45.36
N MET A 35 -1.98 -60.59 -46.19
CA MET A 35 -2.32 -61.49 -47.31
C MET A 35 -1.24 -61.51 -48.40
N LEU A 36 -0.65 -60.36 -48.75
CA LEU A 36 0.46 -60.27 -49.70
C LEU A 36 1.74 -60.93 -49.14
N LYS A 37 2.07 -60.70 -47.87
CA LYS A 37 3.14 -61.41 -47.17
C LYS A 37 2.92 -62.92 -47.16
N ASN A 38 1.74 -63.39 -46.80
CA ASN A 38 1.42 -64.82 -46.79
C ASN A 38 1.47 -65.44 -48.20
N LEU A 39 1.10 -64.72 -49.27
CA LEU A 39 1.22 -65.19 -50.66
C LEU A 39 2.67 -65.26 -51.17
N ILE A 40 3.52 -64.34 -50.71
CA ILE A 40 4.97 -64.33 -50.98
C ILE A 40 5.67 -65.44 -50.16
N GLU A 41 5.34 -65.58 -48.87
CA GLU A 41 5.88 -66.60 -47.96
C GLU A 41 5.42 -68.03 -48.31
N SER A 42 4.22 -68.21 -48.89
CA SER A 42 3.73 -69.51 -49.33
C SER A 42 4.33 -69.99 -50.65
N GLY A 43 5.19 -69.21 -51.30
CA GLY A 43 5.83 -69.56 -52.57
C GLY A 43 4.89 -69.63 -53.79
N ALA A 44 3.68 -69.08 -53.68
CA ALA A 44 2.70 -69.07 -54.78
C ALA A 44 3.03 -68.03 -55.87
N ILE A 45 3.90 -67.06 -55.58
CA ILE A 45 4.40 -66.07 -56.54
C ILE A 45 5.93 -66.00 -56.40
N ASN A 46 6.64 -66.93 -57.04
CA ASN A 46 8.09 -66.85 -57.18
C ASN A 46 8.44 -66.86 -58.68
N VAL A 47 8.37 -65.69 -59.31
CA VAL A 47 8.69 -65.51 -60.74
C VAL A 47 10.10 -66.01 -61.04
N ASP A 48 11.07 -65.77 -60.16
CA ASP A 48 12.45 -66.27 -60.31
C ASP A 48 12.53 -67.81 -60.24
N GLY A 49 11.71 -68.43 -59.40
CA GLY A 49 11.59 -69.88 -59.29
C GLY A 49 10.94 -70.52 -60.51
N LEU A 50 9.96 -69.85 -61.12
CA LEU A 50 9.31 -70.29 -62.35
C LEU A 50 10.22 -70.10 -63.57
N VAL A 51 10.95 -68.98 -63.65
CA VAL A 51 11.97 -68.72 -64.69
C VAL A 51 13.07 -69.80 -64.63
N LYS A 52 13.57 -70.14 -63.44
CA LYS A 52 14.55 -71.24 -63.26
C LYS A 52 14.00 -72.61 -63.69
N LYS A 53 12.70 -72.86 -63.55
CA LYS A 53 12.07 -74.11 -64.02
C LYS A 53 11.98 -74.15 -65.55
N VAL A 54 11.69 -73.02 -66.20
CA VAL A 54 11.73 -72.88 -67.66
C VAL A 54 13.15 -73.14 -68.18
N GLU A 55 14.18 -72.52 -67.58
CA GLU A 55 15.60 -72.77 -67.92
C GLU A 55 15.99 -74.25 -67.76
N LEU A 56 15.46 -74.92 -66.73
CA LEU A 56 15.73 -76.35 -66.51
C LEU A 56 15.06 -77.24 -67.58
N ILE A 57 13.83 -76.91 -67.98
CA ILE A 57 13.10 -77.61 -69.04
C ILE A 57 13.80 -77.42 -70.39
N GLU A 58 14.30 -76.22 -70.69
CA GLU A 58 15.11 -75.97 -71.89
C GLU A 58 16.35 -76.87 -71.95
N LYS A 59 17.08 -76.97 -70.85
CA LYS A 59 18.27 -77.81 -70.76
C LYS A 59 17.94 -79.31 -70.88
N GLN A 60 16.79 -79.73 -70.36
CA GLN A 60 16.29 -81.11 -70.51
C GLN A 60 15.90 -81.41 -71.95
N ILE A 61 15.27 -80.47 -72.65
CA ILE A 61 14.97 -80.58 -74.09
C ILE A 61 16.26 -80.72 -74.91
N GLU A 62 17.28 -79.88 -74.67
CA GLU A 62 18.58 -79.98 -75.36
C GLU A 62 19.24 -81.36 -75.14
N THR A 63 19.22 -81.85 -73.90
CA THR A 63 19.80 -83.16 -73.56
C THR A 63 19.05 -84.31 -74.25
N LEU A 64 17.72 -84.24 -74.32
CA LEU A 64 16.88 -85.21 -75.02
C LEU A 64 17.12 -85.17 -76.54
N GLN A 65 17.26 -83.98 -77.13
CA GLN A 65 17.57 -83.82 -78.55
C GLN A 65 18.93 -84.41 -78.94
N GLU A 66 19.94 -84.30 -78.07
CA GLU A 66 21.25 -84.91 -78.30
C GLU A 66 21.18 -86.45 -78.18
N ALA A 67 20.50 -86.97 -77.16
CA ALA A 67 20.28 -88.41 -76.98
C ALA A 67 19.54 -89.06 -78.17
N ALA A 68 18.62 -88.33 -78.82
CA ALA A 68 17.91 -88.79 -80.01
C ALA A 68 18.81 -88.98 -81.26
N LYS A 69 20.00 -88.36 -81.30
CA LYS A 69 20.99 -88.54 -82.37
C LYS A 69 21.76 -89.86 -82.21
N GLU A 70 22.01 -90.28 -80.97
CA GLU A 70 22.82 -91.46 -80.65
C GLU A 70 21.99 -92.75 -80.55
N HIS A 71 20.71 -92.67 -80.19
CA HIS A 71 19.85 -93.83 -79.94
C HIS A 71 18.61 -93.86 -80.85
N ALA A 72 18.75 -94.40 -82.06
CA ALA A 72 17.67 -94.45 -83.07
C ALA A 72 16.42 -95.23 -82.61
N GLU A 73 16.59 -96.23 -81.74
CA GLU A 73 15.51 -97.09 -81.23
C GLU A 73 14.53 -96.40 -80.25
N PHE A 74 14.92 -95.25 -79.68
CA PHE A 74 14.08 -94.47 -78.76
C PHE A 74 13.59 -93.14 -79.33
N ARG A 75 13.87 -92.87 -80.61
CA ARG A 75 13.66 -91.56 -81.26
C ARG A 75 12.21 -91.05 -81.16
N ASP A 76 11.21 -91.91 -81.38
CA ASP A 76 9.80 -91.51 -81.35
C ASP A 76 9.32 -91.15 -79.93
N ASN A 77 9.80 -91.87 -78.92
CA ASN A 77 9.49 -91.59 -77.51
C ASN A 77 10.17 -90.30 -77.04
N ILE A 78 11.42 -90.06 -77.46
CA ILE A 78 12.15 -88.83 -77.15
C ILE A 78 11.51 -87.62 -77.85
N ALA A 79 11.06 -87.78 -79.11
CA ALA A 79 10.36 -86.72 -79.83
C ALA A 79 9.06 -86.31 -79.11
N LYS A 80 8.26 -87.29 -78.67
CA LYS A 80 7.04 -87.03 -77.92
C LYS A 80 7.29 -86.37 -76.55
N LEU A 81 8.31 -86.82 -75.81
CA LEU A 81 8.68 -86.23 -74.52
C LEU A 81 9.21 -84.80 -74.69
N THR A 82 9.91 -84.52 -75.79
CA THR A 82 10.39 -83.18 -76.15
C THR A 82 9.20 -82.26 -76.45
N GLU A 83 8.21 -82.74 -77.19
CA GLU A 83 6.99 -81.99 -77.52
C GLU A 83 6.16 -81.66 -76.26
N ASP A 84 6.00 -82.64 -75.35
CA ASP A 84 5.29 -82.43 -74.07
C ASP A 84 6.03 -81.43 -73.16
N LEU A 85 7.36 -81.49 -73.11
CA LEU A 85 8.18 -80.54 -72.35
C LEU A 85 8.15 -79.13 -72.96
N ASP A 86 8.16 -79.01 -74.29
CA ASP A 86 8.11 -77.71 -74.97
C ASP A 86 6.72 -77.06 -74.82
N ALA A 87 5.65 -77.85 -74.84
CA ALA A 87 4.31 -77.40 -74.49
C ALA A 87 4.23 -76.90 -73.03
N THR A 88 4.83 -77.64 -72.10
CA THR A 88 4.88 -77.27 -70.67
C THR A 88 5.71 -76.00 -70.45
N LYS A 89 6.83 -75.86 -71.15
CA LYS A 89 7.67 -74.66 -71.16
C LYS A 89 6.87 -73.44 -71.64
N THR A 90 6.16 -73.60 -72.74
CA THR A 90 5.33 -72.53 -73.34
C THR A 90 4.22 -72.09 -72.39
N ASP A 91 3.55 -73.03 -71.72
CA ASP A 91 2.49 -72.71 -70.73
C ASP A 91 3.06 -71.97 -69.51
N LEU A 92 4.22 -72.41 -68.99
CA LEU A 92 4.91 -71.72 -67.89
C LEU A 92 5.36 -70.32 -68.28
N GLN A 93 5.86 -70.13 -69.51
CA GLN A 93 6.26 -68.82 -70.01
C GLN A 93 5.06 -67.87 -70.11
N ASN A 94 3.92 -68.35 -70.63
CA ASN A 94 2.68 -67.58 -70.69
C ASN A 94 2.17 -67.18 -69.30
N GLN A 95 2.26 -68.08 -68.31
CA GLN A 95 1.89 -67.78 -66.93
C GLN A 95 2.83 -66.75 -66.29
N ILE A 96 4.14 -66.83 -66.56
CA ILE A 96 5.14 -65.84 -66.11
C ILE A 96 4.82 -64.46 -66.69
N ASP A 97 4.49 -64.38 -67.98
CA ASP A 97 4.20 -63.11 -68.65
C ASP A 97 2.88 -62.51 -68.13
N GLN A 98 1.84 -63.32 -67.92
CA GLN A 98 0.59 -62.87 -67.27
C GLN A 98 0.82 -62.34 -65.85
N LEU A 99 1.70 -62.99 -65.07
CA LEU A 99 2.05 -62.52 -63.72
C LEU A 99 2.82 -61.20 -63.76
N LYS A 100 3.76 -61.03 -64.71
CA LYS A 100 4.48 -59.76 -64.90
C LYS A 100 3.54 -58.61 -65.28
N ASP A 101 2.62 -58.86 -66.20
CA ASP A 101 1.61 -57.87 -66.61
C ASP A 101 0.68 -57.49 -65.45
N ALA A 102 0.28 -58.48 -64.63
CA ALA A 102 -0.52 -58.24 -63.44
C ALA A 102 0.24 -57.38 -62.42
N MET A 103 1.50 -57.70 -62.14
CA MET A 103 2.35 -56.91 -61.23
C MET A 103 2.52 -55.47 -61.71
N GLN A 104 2.83 -55.25 -63.00
CA GLN A 104 2.94 -53.89 -63.56
C GLN A 104 1.63 -53.10 -63.48
N ASN A 105 0.47 -53.75 -63.66
CA ASN A 105 -0.82 -53.10 -63.51
C ASN A 105 -1.12 -52.74 -62.05
N TYR A 106 -0.70 -53.58 -61.09
CA TYR A 106 -0.80 -53.26 -59.67
C TYR A 106 0.08 -52.07 -59.30
N ASP A 107 1.32 -52.02 -59.78
CA ASP A 107 2.25 -50.90 -59.54
C ASP A 107 1.68 -49.58 -60.09
N ARG A 108 1.19 -49.56 -61.34
CA ARG A 108 0.54 -48.36 -61.91
C ARG A 108 -0.68 -47.90 -61.12
N ASN A 109 -1.50 -48.84 -60.63
CA ASN A 109 -2.66 -48.49 -59.81
C ASN A 109 -2.24 -47.89 -58.47
N LEU A 110 -1.19 -48.43 -57.85
CA LEU A 110 -0.62 -47.91 -56.61
C LEU A 110 -0.09 -46.49 -56.80
N GLU A 111 0.70 -46.25 -57.86
CA GLU A 111 1.18 -44.92 -58.23
C GLU A 111 0.01 -43.93 -58.43
N GLU A 112 -1.05 -44.35 -59.13
CA GLU A 112 -2.19 -43.47 -59.37
C GLU A 112 -3.01 -43.19 -58.09
N MET A 113 -3.11 -44.17 -57.18
CA MET A 113 -3.72 -43.99 -55.85
C MET A 113 -2.91 -43.04 -54.98
N ILE A 114 -1.58 -43.16 -54.98
CA ILE A 114 -0.66 -42.26 -54.24
C ILE A 114 -0.81 -40.84 -54.78
N ARG A 115 -0.72 -40.64 -56.10
CA ARG A 115 -0.86 -39.33 -56.73
C ARG A 115 -2.20 -38.65 -56.39
N LYS A 116 -3.31 -39.40 -56.45
CA LYS A 116 -4.64 -38.87 -56.06
C LYS A 116 -4.72 -38.50 -54.59
N ALA A 117 -4.00 -39.21 -53.71
CA ALA A 117 -3.93 -38.89 -52.30
C ALA A 117 -3.13 -37.60 -52.06
N GLU A 118 -1.97 -37.44 -52.72
CA GLU A 118 -1.15 -36.23 -52.69
C GLU A 118 -1.93 -35.00 -53.16
N GLU A 119 -2.58 -35.07 -54.34
CA GLU A 119 -3.40 -33.99 -54.88
C GLU A 119 -4.52 -33.56 -53.91
N LYS A 120 -5.13 -34.53 -53.20
CA LYS A 120 -6.20 -34.27 -52.24
C LYS A 120 -5.66 -33.67 -50.94
N PHE A 121 -4.44 -34.03 -50.54
CA PHE A 121 -3.76 -33.47 -49.38
C PHE A 121 -3.33 -32.03 -49.63
N ASP A 122 -2.73 -31.76 -50.80
CA ASP A 122 -2.33 -30.42 -51.24
C ASP A 122 -3.53 -29.49 -51.37
N ALA A 123 -4.65 -29.96 -51.94
CA ALA A 123 -5.88 -29.18 -52.02
C ALA A 123 -6.41 -28.79 -50.64
N LYS A 124 -6.31 -29.69 -49.65
CA LYS A 124 -6.69 -29.40 -48.26
C LYS A 124 -5.74 -28.42 -47.59
N LEU A 125 -4.43 -28.58 -47.78
CA LEU A 125 -3.42 -27.65 -47.25
C LEU A 125 -3.62 -26.24 -47.82
N LYS A 126 -3.86 -26.14 -49.12
CA LYS A 126 -4.16 -24.86 -49.78
C LYS A 126 -5.44 -24.23 -49.23
N ASN A 127 -6.52 -25.00 -49.11
CA ASN A 127 -7.78 -24.49 -48.55
C ASN A 127 -7.62 -23.98 -47.12
N LEU A 128 -6.87 -24.72 -46.29
CA LEU A 128 -6.57 -24.32 -44.91
C LEU A 128 -5.74 -23.03 -44.87
N SER A 129 -4.73 -22.92 -45.74
CA SER A 129 -3.91 -21.71 -45.88
C SER A 129 -4.76 -20.51 -46.31
N ASP A 130 -5.65 -20.68 -47.29
CA ASP A 130 -6.54 -19.62 -47.77
C ASP A 130 -7.51 -19.17 -46.67
N GLN A 131 -8.06 -20.11 -45.89
CA GLN A 131 -8.94 -19.80 -44.74
C GLN A 131 -8.20 -19.04 -43.63
N ILE A 132 -6.99 -19.47 -43.27
CA ILE A 132 -6.16 -18.80 -42.26
C ILE A 132 -5.84 -17.36 -42.70
N ASN A 133 -5.39 -17.19 -43.95
CA ASN A 133 -5.06 -15.88 -44.50
C ASN A 133 -6.28 -14.94 -44.54
N GLN A 134 -7.45 -15.46 -44.93
CA GLN A 134 -8.69 -14.69 -44.95
C GLN A 134 -9.11 -14.27 -43.52
N GLN A 135 -9.13 -15.19 -42.57
CA GLN A 135 -9.55 -14.88 -41.19
C GLN A 135 -8.59 -13.89 -40.50
N ILE A 136 -7.28 -14.03 -40.70
CA ILE A 136 -6.30 -13.09 -40.17
C ILE A 136 -6.47 -11.71 -40.82
N GLY A 137 -6.66 -11.66 -42.15
CA GLY A 137 -6.87 -10.41 -42.88
C GLY A 137 -8.14 -9.67 -42.44
N GLU A 138 -9.25 -10.38 -42.26
CA GLU A 138 -10.52 -9.81 -41.78
C GLU A 138 -10.37 -9.27 -40.33
N LYS A 139 -9.76 -10.05 -39.43
CA LYS A 139 -9.48 -9.63 -38.05
C LYS A 139 -8.54 -8.43 -37.98
N TYR A 140 -7.51 -8.40 -38.82
CA TYR A 140 -6.57 -7.27 -38.90
C TYR A 140 -7.28 -6.00 -39.38
N ASN A 141 -8.13 -6.10 -40.40
CA ASN A 141 -8.91 -4.97 -40.89
C ASN A 141 -9.91 -4.45 -39.86
N GLU A 142 -10.63 -5.33 -39.15
CA GLU A 142 -11.51 -4.93 -38.04
C GLU A 142 -10.74 -4.19 -36.93
N LEU A 143 -9.58 -4.70 -36.55
CA LEU A 143 -8.75 -4.09 -35.52
C LEU A 143 -8.23 -2.72 -35.98
N ASN A 144 -7.77 -2.61 -37.22
CA ASN A 144 -7.28 -1.37 -37.79
C ASN A 144 -8.39 -0.30 -37.89
N GLN A 145 -9.62 -0.69 -38.25
CA GLN A 145 -10.77 0.21 -38.24
C GLN A 145 -11.09 0.70 -36.83
N LYS A 146 -11.10 -0.20 -35.83
CA LYS A 146 -11.30 0.19 -34.41
C LYS A 146 -10.23 1.17 -33.92
N ILE A 147 -8.97 0.94 -34.29
CA ILE A 147 -7.86 1.84 -33.96
C ILE A 147 -8.09 3.22 -34.59
N GLN A 148 -8.47 3.29 -35.87
CA GLN A 148 -8.79 4.56 -36.53
C GLN A 148 -9.95 5.30 -35.85
N THR A 149 -11.04 4.61 -35.51
CA THR A 149 -12.18 5.22 -34.80
C THR A 149 -11.78 5.75 -33.43
N LEU A 150 -11.00 5.00 -32.66
CA LEU A 150 -10.47 5.45 -31.38
C LEU A 150 -9.55 6.66 -31.54
N GLN A 151 -8.74 6.70 -32.59
CA GLN A 151 -7.87 7.83 -32.89
C GLN A 151 -8.67 9.11 -33.16
N GLU A 152 -9.75 9.01 -33.94
CA GLU A 152 -10.66 10.13 -34.21
C GLU A 152 -11.38 10.60 -32.95
N GLN A 153 -11.83 9.68 -32.11
CA GLN A 153 -12.45 10.01 -30.82
C GLN A 153 -11.47 10.73 -29.89
N VAL A 154 -10.23 10.25 -29.76
CA VAL A 154 -9.18 10.88 -28.94
C VAL A 154 -8.85 12.29 -29.46
N ASN A 155 -8.71 12.46 -30.77
CA ASN A 155 -8.44 13.77 -31.37
C ASN A 155 -9.61 14.75 -31.14
N THR A 156 -10.84 14.25 -31.17
CA THR A 156 -12.03 15.06 -30.92
C THR A 156 -12.08 15.49 -29.44
N MET A 157 -11.81 14.57 -28.51
CA MET A 157 -11.74 14.88 -27.08
C MET A 157 -10.63 15.88 -26.74
N ASP A 158 -9.42 15.75 -27.31
CA ASP A 158 -8.33 16.73 -27.11
C ASP A 158 -8.76 18.14 -27.56
N ARG A 159 -9.46 18.22 -28.70
CA ARG A 159 -9.94 19.49 -29.24
C ARG A 159 -11.04 20.12 -28.38
N THR A 160 -12.00 19.31 -27.94
CA THR A 160 -13.10 19.76 -27.07
C THR A 160 -12.60 20.22 -25.72
N TYR A 161 -11.74 19.44 -25.05
CA TYR A 161 -11.23 19.81 -23.73
C TYR A 161 -10.34 21.06 -23.78
N LYS A 162 -9.55 21.26 -24.84
CA LYS A 162 -8.81 22.51 -25.01
C LYS A 162 -9.73 23.72 -25.11
N LEU A 163 -10.79 23.63 -25.93
CA LEU A 163 -11.76 24.71 -26.10
C LEU A 163 -12.50 25.03 -24.78
N GLU A 164 -12.97 24.01 -24.06
CA GLU A 164 -13.67 24.19 -22.79
C GLU A 164 -12.76 24.77 -21.70
N ILE A 165 -11.51 24.32 -21.60
CA ILE A 165 -10.53 24.90 -20.66
C ILE A 165 -10.26 26.36 -20.98
N ASP A 166 -10.11 26.71 -22.27
CA ASP A 166 -9.87 28.10 -22.68
C ASP A 166 -11.09 29.00 -22.40
N GLU A 167 -12.32 28.50 -22.60
CA GLU A 167 -13.55 29.22 -22.22
C GLU A 167 -13.66 29.43 -20.70
N ILE A 168 -13.33 28.41 -19.90
CA ILE A 168 -13.33 28.51 -18.43
C ILE A 168 -12.27 29.54 -17.98
N LYS A 169 -11.09 29.56 -18.58
CA LYS A 169 -10.06 30.57 -18.30
C LYS A 169 -10.57 31.98 -18.58
N GLN A 170 -11.20 32.20 -19.74
CA GLN A 170 -11.77 33.51 -20.08
C GLN A 170 -12.87 33.94 -19.08
N ARG A 171 -13.72 33.03 -18.63
CA ARG A 171 -14.75 33.31 -17.62
C ARG A 171 -14.15 33.63 -16.24
N LEU A 172 -13.11 32.90 -15.82
CA LEU A 172 -12.41 33.18 -14.57
C LEU A 172 -11.73 34.55 -14.62
N ASP A 173 -11.05 34.89 -15.71
CA ASP A 173 -10.44 36.22 -15.90
C ASP A 173 -11.49 37.36 -15.87
N ALA A 174 -12.70 37.11 -16.37
CA ALA A 174 -13.81 38.06 -16.31
C ALA A 174 -14.34 38.25 -14.87
N LEU A 175 -14.49 37.16 -14.11
CA LEU A 175 -14.94 37.19 -12.70
C LEU A 175 -13.92 37.85 -11.76
N GLU A 176 -12.62 37.67 -12.02
CA GLU A 176 -11.54 38.33 -11.27
C GLU A 176 -11.57 39.84 -11.48
N LYS A 177 -11.78 40.29 -12.73
CA LYS A 177 -11.97 41.71 -13.05
C LYS A 177 -13.22 42.31 -12.39
N GLN A 178 -14.19 41.49 -11.99
CA GLN A 178 -15.37 41.89 -11.22
C GLN A 178 -15.15 41.89 -9.70
N GLY A 179 -13.95 41.54 -9.21
CA GLY A 179 -13.58 41.60 -7.79
C GLY A 179 -13.94 40.35 -6.97
N THR A 180 -14.27 39.22 -7.60
CA THR A 180 -14.58 37.96 -6.91
C THR A 180 -13.28 37.20 -6.59
N ASP A 181 -13.11 36.70 -5.36
CA ASP A 181 -11.98 35.82 -5.01
C ASP A 181 -12.18 34.43 -5.62
N ILE A 182 -11.38 34.12 -6.63
CA ILE A 182 -11.41 32.87 -7.40
C ILE A 182 -10.11 32.06 -7.27
N THR A 183 -9.31 32.35 -6.24
CA THR A 183 -7.96 31.75 -6.06
C THR A 183 -8.02 30.22 -5.97
N ALA A 184 -9.01 29.68 -5.26
CA ALA A 184 -9.22 28.23 -5.14
C ALA A 184 -9.61 27.58 -6.47
N LEU A 185 -10.44 28.25 -7.28
CA LEU A 185 -10.87 27.76 -8.60
C LEU A 185 -9.72 27.77 -9.61
N LYS A 186 -8.87 28.81 -9.60
CA LYS A 186 -7.66 28.86 -10.42
C LYS A 186 -6.69 27.73 -10.07
N LYS A 187 -6.54 27.40 -8.79
CA LYS A 187 -5.71 26.28 -8.35
C LYS A 187 -6.27 24.94 -8.83
N GLN A 188 -7.56 24.69 -8.66
CA GLN A 188 -8.20 23.46 -9.16
C GLN A 188 -8.08 23.32 -10.69
N LEU A 189 -8.20 24.43 -11.45
CA LEU A 189 -8.00 24.40 -12.90
C LEU A 189 -6.55 24.08 -13.28
N ALA A 190 -5.56 24.60 -12.53
CA ALA A 190 -4.16 24.27 -12.74
C ALA A 190 -3.86 22.80 -12.43
N ASP A 191 -4.41 22.26 -11.35
CA ASP A 191 -4.27 20.85 -10.97
C ASP A 191 -4.91 19.92 -12.03
N LEU A 192 -6.10 20.28 -12.55
CA LEU A 192 -6.74 19.56 -13.66
C LEU A 192 -5.92 19.63 -14.95
N GLN A 193 -5.34 20.79 -15.27
CA GLN A 193 -4.50 20.95 -16.45
C GLN A 193 -3.21 20.13 -16.34
N GLN A 194 -2.64 20.02 -15.14
CA GLN A 194 -1.50 19.15 -14.88
C GLN A 194 -1.87 17.67 -15.04
N LEU A 195 -3.02 17.24 -14.52
CA LEU A 195 -3.51 15.88 -14.66
C LEU A 195 -3.74 15.50 -16.13
N VAL A 196 -4.37 16.39 -16.92
CA VAL A 196 -4.57 16.19 -18.37
C VAL A 196 -3.23 16.06 -19.09
N ASN A 197 -2.24 16.89 -18.75
CA ASN A 197 -0.90 16.81 -19.35
C ASN A 197 -0.16 15.51 -18.99
N THR A 198 -0.28 15.04 -17.75
CA THR A 198 0.25 13.73 -17.34
C THR A 198 -0.40 12.61 -18.13
N ASN A 199 -1.75 12.61 -18.24
CA ASN A 199 -2.47 11.60 -19.00
C ASN A 199 -2.09 11.60 -20.49
N ILE A 200 -1.89 12.77 -21.11
CA ILE A 200 -1.39 12.87 -22.50
C ILE A 200 -0.01 12.22 -22.62
N LYS A 201 0.87 12.47 -21.65
CA LYS A 201 2.24 11.92 -21.63
C LYS A 201 2.23 10.40 -21.46
N ASP A 202 1.37 9.88 -20.60
CA ASP A 202 1.20 8.44 -20.39
C ASP A 202 0.63 7.76 -21.65
N ILE A 203 -0.36 8.38 -22.31
CA ILE A 203 -0.88 7.92 -23.61
C ILE A 203 0.21 7.90 -24.68
N GLN A 204 1.10 8.90 -24.69
CA GLN A 204 2.25 8.93 -25.60
C GLN A 204 3.29 7.84 -25.27
N GLY A 205 3.55 7.57 -23.99
CA GLY A 205 4.37 6.45 -23.56
C GLY A 205 3.80 5.11 -24.04
N LEU A 206 2.49 4.89 -23.85
CA LEU A 206 1.79 3.69 -24.34
C LEU A 206 1.85 3.55 -25.86
N LYS A 207 1.76 4.67 -26.60
CA LYS A 207 1.91 4.68 -28.06
C LYS A 207 3.33 4.27 -28.49
N ASP A 208 4.34 4.77 -27.80
CA ASP A 208 5.74 4.44 -28.10
C ASP A 208 6.05 2.98 -27.76
N ASP A 209 5.51 2.47 -26.64
CA ASP A 209 5.58 1.06 -26.27
C ASP A 209 4.89 0.15 -27.29
N GLN A 210 3.70 0.53 -27.76
CA GLN A 210 3.00 -0.18 -28.85
C GLN A 210 3.82 -0.17 -30.14
N LYS A 211 4.44 0.96 -30.49
CA LYS A 211 5.29 1.06 -31.69
C LYS A 211 6.53 0.16 -31.55
N ALA A 212 7.14 0.10 -30.37
CA ALA A 212 8.26 -0.79 -30.09
C ALA A 212 7.85 -2.27 -30.13
N GLN A 213 6.66 -2.63 -29.63
CA GLN A 213 6.12 -3.99 -29.74
C GLN A 213 5.81 -4.37 -31.19
N ALA A 214 5.21 -3.47 -31.97
CA ALA A 214 4.96 -3.68 -33.39
C ALA A 214 6.27 -3.94 -34.15
N GLN A 215 7.33 -3.17 -33.86
CA GLN A 215 8.65 -3.38 -34.45
C GLN A 215 9.24 -4.74 -34.08
N LYS A 216 9.14 -5.16 -32.81
CA LYS A 216 9.58 -6.50 -32.38
C LYS A 216 8.81 -7.61 -33.10
N LEU A 217 7.52 -7.40 -33.37
CA LEU A 217 6.70 -8.35 -34.11
C LEU A 217 7.17 -8.47 -35.57
N THR A 218 7.45 -7.33 -36.22
CA THR A 218 8.03 -7.30 -37.57
C THR A 218 9.42 -7.95 -37.61
N ASP A 219 10.27 -7.72 -36.61
CA ASP A 219 11.58 -8.34 -36.53
C ASP A 219 11.48 -9.87 -36.34
N LEU A 220 10.49 -10.33 -35.57
CA LEU A 220 10.19 -11.75 -35.40
C LEU A 220 9.68 -12.37 -36.71
N GLU A 221 8.75 -11.70 -37.39
CA GLU A 221 8.23 -12.11 -38.69
C GLU A 221 9.35 -12.24 -39.72
N ASN A 222 10.28 -11.27 -39.77
CA ASN A 222 11.45 -11.32 -40.63
C ASN A 222 12.39 -12.48 -40.28
N LYS A 223 12.61 -12.76 -39.00
CA LYS A 223 13.41 -13.92 -38.56
C LYS A 223 12.76 -15.25 -38.93
N VAL A 224 11.45 -15.37 -38.75
CA VAL A 224 10.68 -16.56 -39.14
C VAL A 224 10.76 -16.77 -40.64
N ASN A 225 10.53 -15.72 -41.44
CA ASN A 225 10.66 -15.78 -42.90
C ASN A 225 12.08 -16.19 -43.33
N ALA A 226 13.12 -15.63 -42.71
CA ALA A 226 14.50 -16.03 -42.98
C ALA A 226 14.75 -17.52 -42.64
N HIS A 227 14.19 -18.01 -41.54
CA HIS A 227 14.32 -19.41 -41.14
C HIS A 227 13.57 -20.34 -42.10
N ILE A 228 12.38 -19.96 -42.59
CA ILE A 228 11.63 -20.69 -43.61
C ILE A 228 12.45 -20.78 -44.91
N ILE A 229 13.05 -19.67 -45.36
CA ILE A 229 13.89 -19.65 -46.56
C ILE A 229 15.11 -20.57 -46.39
N ALA A 230 15.77 -20.54 -45.22
CA ALA A 230 16.90 -21.43 -44.94
C ALA A 230 16.48 -22.90 -44.92
N MET A 231 15.30 -23.20 -44.39
CA MET A 231 14.75 -24.55 -44.33
C MET A 231 14.38 -25.07 -45.73
N ASP A 232 13.80 -24.23 -46.60
CA ASP A 232 13.54 -24.54 -48.01
C ASP A 232 14.85 -24.82 -48.78
N ALA A 233 15.89 -24.02 -48.53
CA ALA A 233 17.21 -24.23 -49.13
C ALA A 233 17.83 -25.57 -48.69
N ASN A 234 17.73 -25.90 -47.40
CA ASN A 234 18.19 -27.19 -46.88
C ASN A 234 17.40 -28.36 -47.47
N PHE A 235 16.08 -28.22 -47.62
CA PHE A 235 15.24 -29.22 -48.29
C PHE A 235 15.67 -29.46 -49.73
N LYS A 236 15.88 -28.39 -50.52
CA LYS A 236 16.38 -28.49 -51.89
C LYS A 236 17.73 -29.18 -51.96
N LYS A 237 18.64 -28.85 -51.05
CA LYS A 237 19.95 -29.51 -50.97
C LYS A 237 19.80 -31.00 -50.65
N LEU A 238 18.95 -31.35 -49.69
CA LEU A 238 18.68 -32.75 -49.34
C LEU A 238 18.07 -33.52 -50.51
N THR A 239 17.14 -32.93 -51.25
CA THR A 239 16.60 -33.51 -52.49
C THR A 239 17.71 -33.79 -53.50
N GLY A 240 18.61 -32.83 -53.72
CA GLY A 240 19.77 -33.04 -54.60
C GLY A 240 20.73 -34.13 -54.09
N ASP A 241 21.02 -34.15 -52.79
CA ASP A 241 21.85 -35.20 -52.18
C ASP A 241 21.21 -36.60 -52.35
N VAL A 242 19.87 -36.70 -52.28
CA VAL A 242 19.11 -37.95 -52.51
C VAL A 242 19.17 -38.35 -53.99
N GLU A 243 18.99 -37.42 -54.92
CA GLU A 243 19.13 -37.70 -56.36
C GLU A 243 20.55 -38.17 -56.73
N ASP A 244 21.58 -37.55 -56.14
CA ASP A 244 22.97 -37.96 -56.30
C ASP A 244 23.23 -39.36 -55.73
N LEU A 245 22.67 -39.68 -54.55
CA LEU A 245 22.74 -41.02 -53.99
C LEU A 245 22.03 -42.05 -54.86
N PHE A 246 20.87 -41.69 -55.43
CA PHE A 246 20.13 -42.56 -56.35
C PHE A 246 20.92 -42.81 -57.63
N THR A 247 21.60 -41.77 -58.14
CA THR A 247 22.50 -41.87 -59.29
C THR A 247 23.69 -42.79 -58.99
N LYS A 248 24.37 -42.58 -57.87
CA LYS A 248 25.48 -43.45 -57.42
C LYS A 248 25.02 -44.88 -57.18
N TYR A 249 23.83 -45.09 -56.64
CA TYR A 249 23.24 -46.41 -56.47
C TYR A 249 23.08 -47.10 -57.84
N ASN A 250 22.53 -46.40 -58.83
CA ASN A 250 22.37 -46.94 -60.19
C ASN A 250 23.72 -47.18 -60.89
N GLU A 251 24.71 -46.31 -60.69
CA GLU A 251 26.08 -46.53 -61.18
C GLU A 251 26.69 -47.78 -60.54
N LEU A 252 26.55 -47.96 -59.23
CA LEU A 252 27.04 -49.15 -58.51
C LEU A 252 26.31 -50.42 -58.99
N LEU A 253 25.00 -50.32 -59.23
CA LEU A 253 24.18 -51.40 -59.77
C LEU A 253 24.64 -51.81 -61.17
N SER A 254 25.04 -50.86 -62.01
CA SER A 254 25.58 -51.13 -63.35
C SER A 254 27.02 -51.66 -63.37
N GLN A 255 27.77 -51.50 -62.27
CA GLN A 255 29.08 -52.12 -62.07
C GLN A 255 29.00 -53.57 -61.59
N ILE A 256 27.84 -54.06 -61.16
CA ILE A 256 27.61 -55.49 -60.93
C ILE A 256 27.57 -56.16 -62.31
N PRO A 257 28.53 -57.03 -62.66
CA PRO A 257 28.51 -57.69 -63.96
C PRO A 257 27.23 -58.50 -64.11
N ASP A 258 26.62 -58.46 -65.29
CA ASP A 258 25.55 -59.38 -65.66
C ASP A 258 25.99 -60.82 -65.32
N LEU A 259 25.19 -61.52 -64.53
CA LEU A 259 25.43 -62.92 -64.17
C LEU A 259 25.66 -63.79 -65.42
N GLY A 260 25.10 -63.37 -66.56
CA GLY A 260 25.35 -63.96 -67.88
C GLY A 260 26.82 -63.83 -68.34
N ALA A 261 27.45 -62.67 -68.15
CA ALA A 261 28.85 -62.43 -68.53
C ALA A 261 29.81 -63.25 -67.65
N LEU A 262 29.55 -63.33 -66.34
CA LEU A 262 30.37 -64.14 -65.43
C LEU A 262 30.18 -65.64 -65.70
N LYS A 263 28.96 -66.10 -65.99
CA LYS A 263 28.69 -67.48 -66.43
C LYS A 263 29.38 -67.81 -67.75
N ALA A 264 29.37 -66.90 -68.72
CA ALA A 264 30.06 -67.08 -70.00
C ALA A 264 31.58 -67.18 -69.80
N GLN A 265 32.15 -66.34 -68.95
CA GLN A 265 33.58 -66.41 -68.61
C GLN A 265 33.93 -67.70 -67.86
N VAL A 266 33.08 -68.16 -66.94
CA VAL A 266 33.28 -69.44 -66.25
C VAL A 266 33.18 -70.63 -67.22
N ALA A 267 32.22 -70.61 -68.15
CA ALA A 267 32.09 -71.63 -69.19
C ALA A 267 33.30 -71.62 -70.15
N GLN A 268 33.80 -70.44 -70.52
CA GLN A 268 35.01 -70.30 -71.33
C GLN A 268 36.24 -70.80 -70.57
N ASN A 269 36.39 -70.44 -69.29
CA ASN A 269 37.50 -70.93 -68.46
C ASN A 269 37.43 -72.46 -68.26
N GLN A 270 36.23 -73.04 -68.15
CA GLN A 270 36.05 -74.49 -68.10
C GLN A 270 36.47 -75.17 -69.40
N LYS A 271 36.17 -74.56 -70.55
CA LYS A 271 36.65 -75.01 -71.87
C LYS A 271 38.17 -74.89 -71.98
N ASP A 272 38.74 -73.76 -71.57
CA ASP A 272 40.18 -73.54 -71.56
C ASP A 272 40.90 -74.53 -70.62
N ILE A 273 40.31 -74.87 -69.47
CA ILE A 273 40.81 -75.91 -68.57
C ILE A 273 40.78 -77.29 -69.23
N ALA A 274 39.70 -77.64 -69.94
CA ALA A 274 39.61 -78.90 -70.66
C ALA A 274 40.65 -78.99 -71.78
N ASP A 275 40.84 -77.91 -72.54
CA ASP A 275 41.87 -77.81 -73.58
C ASP A 275 43.29 -77.89 -72.98
N LEU A 276 43.53 -77.23 -71.83
CA LEU A 276 44.79 -77.32 -71.11
C LEU A 276 45.05 -78.72 -70.53
N GLN A 277 44.02 -79.44 -70.09
CA GLN A 277 44.15 -80.84 -69.63
C GLN A 277 44.50 -81.78 -70.78
N LEU A 278 43.92 -81.57 -71.96
CA LEU A 278 44.24 -82.31 -73.18
C LEU A 278 45.69 -82.04 -73.61
N LYS A 279 46.10 -80.78 -73.57
CA LYS A 279 47.47 -80.35 -73.87
C LYS A 279 48.48 -80.84 -72.82
N TYR A 280 48.07 -80.94 -71.55
CA TYR A 280 48.86 -81.54 -70.49
C TYR A 280 49.06 -83.04 -70.72
N GLN A 281 48.04 -83.78 -71.18
CA GLN A 281 48.21 -85.20 -71.53
C GLN A 281 49.10 -85.39 -72.77
N GLU A 282 48.99 -84.54 -73.79
CA GLU A 282 49.92 -84.53 -74.94
C GLU A 282 51.35 -84.22 -74.52
N LEU A 283 51.57 -83.17 -73.71
CA LEU A 283 52.90 -82.83 -73.19
C LEU A 283 53.45 -83.92 -72.27
N THR A 284 52.62 -84.58 -71.47
CA THR A 284 53.04 -85.70 -70.60
C THR A 284 53.45 -86.92 -71.42
N GLY A 285 52.82 -87.13 -72.59
CA GLY A 285 53.26 -88.11 -73.59
C GLY A 285 54.61 -87.74 -74.23
N GLN A 286 54.81 -86.45 -74.56
CA GLN A 286 56.06 -85.95 -75.16
C GLN A 286 57.24 -85.90 -74.16
N LEU A 287 56.97 -85.65 -72.87
CA LEU A 287 57.95 -85.59 -71.78
C LEU A 287 58.55 -86.96 -71.41
N LYS A 288 57.96 -88.07 -71.87
CA LYS A 288 58.48 -89.41 -71.60
C LYS A 288 59.74 -89.75 -72.43
N ASP A 289 59.98 -88.99 -73.51
CA ASP A 289 61.07 -89.25 -74.46
C ASP A 289 62.16 -88.17 -74.48
N PHE A 290 62.01 -87.07 -73.73
CA PHE A 290 62.96 -85.95 -73.73
C PHE A 290 63.16 -85.35 -72.33
N VAL A 291 64.40 -85.45 -71.85
CA VAL A 291 65.11 -84.47 -70.99
C VAL A 291 65.35 -84.79 -69.50
N THR A 292 66.64 -84.78 -69.16
CA THR A 292 67.29 -84.90 -67.84
C THR A 292 67.31 -83.61 -67.03
N ALA A 293 67.58 -83.72 -65.73
CA ALA A 293 67.62 -82.66 -64.69
C ALA A 293 68.45 -81.38 -64.94
N ALA A 294 69.16 -81.25 -66.08
CA ALA A 294 69.98 -80.07 -66.39
C ALA A 294 69.16 -78.89 -66.95
N ASP A 295 68.03 -79.14 -67.61
CA ASP A 295 67.24 -78.08 -68.24
C ASP A 295 66.27 -77.35 -67.27
N VAL A 296 65.99 -77.97 -66.11
CA VAL A 296 65.16 -77.37 -65.05
C VAL A 296 65.84 -76.15 -64.39
N ASN A 297 67.17 -76.14 -64.32
CA ASN A 297 67.93 -75.08 -63.65
C ASN A 297 68.05 -73.78 -64.45
N LYS A 298 67.78 -73.78 -65.77
CA LYS A 298 67.82 -72.56 -66.60
C LYS A 298 66.49 -71.78 -66.61
N LEU A 299 65.38 -72.43 -66.23
CA LEU A 299 64.05 -71.80 -66.18
C LEU A 299 63.77 -71.06 -64.86
N LEU A 300 64.45 -71.47 -63.77
CA LEU A 300 64.31 -70.85 -62.44
C LEU A 300 64.96 -69.47 -62.33
N GLU A 301 65.91 -69.13 -63.20
CA GLU A 301 66.67 -67.87 -63.14
C GLU A 301 65.94 -66.67 -63.78
N ASN A 302 64.91 -66.90 -64.60
CA ASN A 302 64.22 -65.84 -65.35
C ASN A 302 62.88 -65.36 -64.74
N TYR A 303 62.41 -65.95 -63.64
CA TYR A 303 61.05 -65.71 -63.11
C TYR A 303 60.97 -64.96 -61.77
N TYR A 304 62.09 -64.53 -61.19
CA TYR A 304 62.11 -63.84 -59.89
C TYR A 304 62.40 -62.33 -60.01
N ASN A 305 61.46 -61.55 -60.54
CA ASN A 305 61.41 -60.10 -60.26
C ASN A 305 60.64 -59.84 -58.96
N LYS A 306 61.31 -60.13 -57.84
CA LYS A 306 60.83 -59.97 -56.45
C LYS A 306 60.63 -58.49 -56.04
N VAL A 307 61.25 -57.54 -56.74
CA VAL A 307 61.34 -56.12 -56.34
C VAL A 307 60.03 -55.34 -56.53
N GLU A 308 59.21 -55.69 -57.53
CA GLU A 308 58.00 -54.92 -57.85
C GLU A 308 56.81 -55.31 -56.96
N ILE A 309 56.73 -56.59 -56.58
CA ILE A 309 55.75 -57.12 -55.63
C ILE A 309 56.02 -56.62 -54.20
N ASP A 310 57.28 -56.61 -53.76
CA ASP A 310 57.65 -56.08 -52.43
C ASP A 310 57.35 -54.56 -52.30
N LYS A 311 57.44 -53.81 -53.41
CA LYS A 311 57.13 -52.38 -53.44
C LYS A 311 55.62 -52.11 -53.40
N MET A 312 54.82 -52.91 -54.10
CA MET A 312 53.36 -52.83 -54.03
C MET A 312 52.82 -53.24 -52.65
N LEU A 313 53.41 -54.27 -52.02
CA LEU A 313 53.09 -54.68 -50.65
C LEU A 313 53.43 -53.58 -49.64
N ALA A 314 54.60 -52.95 -49.74
CA ALA A 314 54.99 -51.85 -48.85
C ALA A 314 54.05 -50.62 -48.98
N ASP A 315 53.64 -50.27 -50.21
CA ASP A 315 52.72 -49.16 -50.46
C ASP A 315 51.29 -49.46 -49.96
N LEU A 316 50.86 -50.73 -50.06
CA LEU A 316 49.60 -51.20 -49.51
C LEU A 316 49.61 -51.18 -47.97
N TYR A 317 50.71 -51.62 -47.34
CA TYR A 317 50.89 -51.55 -45.89
C TYR A 317 50.90 -50.11 -45.37
N ALA A 318 51.55 -49.17 -46.07
CA ALA A 318 51.56 -47.76 -45.71
C ALA A 318 50.16 -47.12 -45.82
N LYS A 319 49.38 -47.48 -46.86
CA LYS A 319 47.99 -47.02 -47.03
C LYS A 319 47.05 -47.62 -45.98
N LEU A 320 47.24 -48.88 -45.61
CA LEU A 320 46.48 -49.55 -44.56
C LEU A 320 46.73 -48.92 -43.18
N ASN A 321 47.99 -48.61 -42.87
CA ASN A 321 48.38 -48.00 -41.59
C ASN A 321 47.88 -46.54 -41.48
N ASN A 322 47.89 -45.78 -42.58
CA ASN A 322 47.30 -44.43 -42.63
C ASN A 322 45.77 -44.43 -42.47
N ASN A 323 45.07 -45.45 -42.99
CA ASN A 323 43.64 -45.59 -42.80
C ASN A 323 43.28 -46.02 -41.36
N ALA A 324 44.12 -46.80 -40.70
CA ALA A 324 43.94 -47.17 -39.29
C ALA A 324 44.07 -45.94 -38.36
N LEU A 325 45.10 -45.10 -38.54
CA LEU A 325 45.27 -43.85 -37.79
C LEU A 325 44.07 -42.90 -37.97
N LYS A 326 43.56 -42.76 -39.21
CA LYS A 326 42.34 -41.96 -39.48
C LYS A 326 41.09 -42.52 -38.82
N GLN A 327 40.98 -43.85 -38.64
CA GLN A 327 39.84 -44.48 -37.97
C GLN A 327 39.86 -44.21 -36.46
N GLU A 328 41.04 -44.16 -35.86
CA GLU A 328 41.25 -43.85 -34.44
C GLU A 328 40.95 -42.37 -34.14
N ASP A 329 41.37 -41.46 -35.03
CA ASP A 329 41.01 -40.03 -34.98
C ASP A 329 39.50 -39.82 -35.10
N VAL A 330 38.83 -40.54 -36.00
CA VAL A 330 37.36 -40.47 -36.16
C VAL A 330 36.64 -41.01 -34.92
N LYS A 331 37.14 -42.08 -34.29
CA LYS A 331 36.58 -42.59 -33.02
C LYS A 331 36.75 -41.59 -31.88
N ALA A 332 37.91 -40.93 -31.79
CA ALA A 332 38.15 -39.89 -30.79
C ALA A 332 37.21 -38.69 -31.00
N LEU A 333 37.05 -38.23 -32.24
CA LEU A 333 36.12 -37.15 -32.60
C LEU A 333 34.66 -37.51 -32.29
N ILE A 334 34.23 -38.75 -32.53
CA ILE A 334 32.89 -39.23 -32.18
C ILE A 334 32.71 -39.26 -30.66
N ALA A 335 33.69 -39.74 -29.90
CA ALA A 335 33.61 -39.79 -28.44
C ALA A 335 33.56 -38.37 -27.82
N GLU A 336 34.37 -37.45 -28.33
CA GLU A 336 34.40 -36.05 -27.90
C GLU A 336 33.11 -35.30 -28.26
N ALA A 337 32.58 -35.52 -29.47
CA ALA A 337 31.28 -34.99 -29.87
C ALA A 337 30.13 -35.57 -29.03
N THR A 338 30.16 -36.87 -28.71
CA THR A 338 29.16 -37.52 -27.87
C THR A 338 29.16 -36.93 -26.46
N LYS A 339 30.35 -36.71 -25.89
CA LYS A 339 30.49 -36.11 -24.57
C LYS A 339 30.06 -34.64 -24.55
N GLY A 340 30.42 -33.86 -25.57
CA GLY A 340 29.99 -32.46 -25.70
C GLY A 340 28.47 -32.32 -25.83
N ILE A 341 27.81 -33.22 -26.58
CA ILE A 341 26.35 -33.26 -26.67
C ILE A 341 25.73 -33.64 -25.32
N GLN A 342 26.29 -34.63 -24.61
CA GLN A 342 25.81 -35.06 -23.29
C GLN A 342 25.88 -33.91 -22.27
N ASP A 343 27.01 -33.20 -22.21
CA ASP A 343 27.20 -32.06 -21.31
C ASP A 343 26.22 -30.92 -21.63
N GLN A 344 25.93 -30.67 -22.91
CA GLN A 344 24.92 -29.69 -23.33
C GLN A 344 23.49 -30.09 -22.95
N VAL A 345 23.15 -31.39 -23.08
CA VAL A 345 21.84 -31.92 -22.67
C VAL A 345 21.65 -31.79 -21.16
N ASP A 346 22.68 -32.11 -20.37
CA ASP A 346 22.63 -31.98 -18.91
C ASP A 346 22.53 -30.51 -18.47
N ALA A 347 23.24 -29.61 -19.15
CA ALA A 347 23.13 -28.17 -18.91
C ALA A 347 21.72 -27.63 -19.23
N MET A 348 21.16 -28.00 -20.40
CA MET A 348 19.79 -27.62 -20.78
C MET A 348 18.74 -28.16 -19.81
N LYS A 349 18.95 -29.37 -19.27
CA LYS A 349 18.06 -29.96 -18.26
C LYS A 349 18.10 -29.17 -16.94
N GLY A 350 19.28 -28.75 -16.50
CA GLY A 350 19.43 -27.88 -15.34
C GLY A 350 18.76 -26.51 -15.51
N GLU A 351 18.86 -25.91 -16.71
CA GLU A 351 18.15 -24.66 -17.03
C GLU A 351 16.63 -24.85 -17.04
N LEU A 352 16.13 -25.98 -17.57
CA LEU A 352 14.71 -26.31 -17.60
C LEU A 352 14.14 -26.49 -16.19
N ASP A 353 14.85 -27.20 -15.31
CA ASP A 353 14.45 -27.38 -13.91
C ASP A 353 14.44 -26.05 -13.14
N ALA A 354 15.42 -25.18 -13.37
CA ALA A 354 15.46 -23.85 -12.78
C ALA A 354 14.31 -22.93 -13.28
N LEU A 355 13.93 -23.06 -14.56
CA LEU A 355 12.81 -22.33 -15.13
C LEU A 355 11.48 -22.83 -14.55
N LYS A 356 11.33 -24.15 -14.36
CA LYS A 356 10.17 -24.78 -13.73
C LYS A 356 9.96 -24.27 -12.31
N GLN A 357 11.02 -24.24 -11.50
CA GLN A 357 10.96 -23.70 -10.14
C GLN A 357 10.53 -22.22 -10.12
N LYS A 358 11.03 -21.39 -11.05
CA LYS A 358 10.61 -19.99 -11.16
C LYS A 358 9.13 -19.83 -11.53
N VAL A 359 8.60 -20.71 -12.39
CA VAL A 359 7.17 -20.74 -12.75
C VAL A 359 6.33 -21.13 -11.55
N ASP A 360 6.74 -22.14 -10.78
CA ASP A 360 6.06 -22.56 -9.55
C ASP A 360 6.05 -21.45 -8.49
N ASP A 361 7.18 -20.75 -8.29
CA ASP A 361 7.28 -19.61 -7.38
C ASP A 361 6.36 -18.45 -7.82
N LEU A 362 6.26 -18.19 -9.13
CA LEU A 362 5.35 -17.17 -9.68
C LEU A 362 3.88 -17.55 -9.48
N LEU A 363 3.53 -18.83 -9.69
CA LEU A 363 2.18 -19.36 -9.43
C LEU A 363 1.78 -19.18 -7.95
N ALA A 364 2.70 -19.47 -7.03
CA ALA A 364 2.47 -19.27 -5.60
C ALA A 364 2.23 -17.79 -5.26
N LYS A 365 3.01 -16.87 -5.85
CA LYS A 365 2.81 -15.42 -5.70
C LYS A 365 1.47 -14.95 -6.26
N VAL A 366 1.07 -15.42 -7.44
CA VAL A 366 -0.23 -15.12 -8.05
C VAL A 366 -1.38 -15.60 -7.16
N SER A 367 -1.25 -16.79 -6.57
CA SER A 367 -2.25 -17.34 -5.65
C SER A 367 -2.40 -16.48 -4.39
N THR A 368 -1.28 -16.03 -3.83
CA THR A 368 -1.25 -15.13 -2.65
C THR A 368 -1.87 -13.76 -2.97
N LEU A 369 -1.51 -13.15 -4.11
CA LEU A 369 -2.10 -11.90 -4.58
C LEU A 369 -3.61 -12.04 -4.81
N THR A 370 -4.06 -13.18 -5.33
CA THR A 370 -5.50 -13.47 -5.52
C THR A 370 -6.25 -13.46 -4.18
N GLN A 371 -5.70 -14.10 -3.14
CA GLN A 371 -6.30 -14.07 -1.80
C GLN A 371 -6.31 -12.67 -1.18
N GLN A 372 -5.25 -11.89 -1.37
CA GLN A 372 -5.18 -10.50 -0.91
C GLN A 372 -6.25 -9.63 -1.60
N VAL A 373 -6.39 -9.73 -2.93
CA VAL A 373 -7.43 -9.02 -3.69
C VAL A 373 -8.83 -9.41 -3.23
N GLN A 374 -9.08 -10.69 -2.97
CA GLN A 374 -10.37 -11.15 -2.46
C GLN A 374 -10.67 -10.61 -1.06
N SER A 375 -9.68 -10.60 -0.17
CA SER A 375 -9.83 -10.01 1.17
C SER A 375 -10.10 -8.50 1.09
N MET A 376 -9.44 -7.81 0.15
CA MET A 376 -9.64 -6.39 -0.10
C MET A 376 -11.04 -6.11 -0.66
N LYS A 377 -11.56 -6.99 -1.52
CA LYS A 377 -12.94 -6.94 -2.01
C LYS A 377 -13.94 -7.03 -0.85
N ASP A 378 -13.75 -7.99 0.05
CA ASP A 378 -14.65 -8.17 1.19
C ASP A 378 -14.67 -6.94 2.13
N VAL A 379 -13.53 -6.25 2.27
CA VAL A 379 -13.44 -4.98 3.00
C VAL A 379 -14.17 -3.86 2.27
N TYR A 380 -13.98 -3.72 0.96
CA TYR A 380 -14.68 -2.70 0.16
C TYR A 380 -16.18 -2.91 0.14
N ASP A 381 -16.66 -4.15 -0.05
CA ASP A 381 -18.09 -4.48 -0.04
C ASP A 381 -18.73 -4.11 1.30
N LYS A 382 -18.06 -4.39 2.43
CA LYS A 382 -18.52 -4.02 3.77
C LYS A 382 -18.55 -2.50 3.97
N LEU A 383 -17.52 -1.78 3.51
CA LEU A 383 -17.43 -0.32 3.65
C LEU A 383 -18.49 0.39 2.80
N ILE A 384 -18.71 -0.06 1.56
CA ILE A 384 -19.77 0.45 0.68
C ILE A 384 -21.14 0.21 1.33
N ALA A 385 -21.39 -0.99 1.87
CA ALA A 385 -22.65 -1.29 2.56
C ALA A 385 -22.88 -0.39 3.79
N ASP A 386 -21.84 -0.10 4.58
CA ASP A 386 -21.92 0.79 5.74
C ASP A 386 -22.17 2.26 5.34
N LEU A 387 -21.48 2.75 4.31
CA LEU A 387 -21.68 4.09 3.77
C LEU A 387 -23.08 4.26 3.18
N THR A 388 -23.58 3.26 2.45
CA THR A 388 -24.96 3.27 1.94
C THR A 388 -25.97 3.39 3.08
N LYS A 389 -25.81 2.61 4.16
CA LYS A 389 -26.68 2.73 5.35
C LYS A 389 -26.59 4.10 6.03
N ARG A 390 -25.40 4.69 6.12
CA ARG A 390 -25.21 6.02 6.72
C ARG A 390 -25.83 7.13 5.86
N ILE A 391 -25.72 7.03 4.54
CA ILE A 391 -26.38 7.94 3.60
C ILE A 391 -27.91 7.82 3.71
N GLU A 392 -28.45 6.60 3.75
CA GLU A 392 -29.88 6.35 3.96
C GLU A 392 -30.36 6.88 5.33
N ALA A 393 -29.56 6.74 6.38
CA ALA A 393 -29.87 7.29 7.71
C ALA A 393 -29.88 8.83 7.72
N LEU A 394 -28.95 9.47 7.01
CA LEU A 394 -28.90 10.92 6.85
C LEU A 394 -30.08 11.46 6.04
N GLU A 395 -30.52 10.73 5.01
CA GLU A 395 -31.74 11.05 4.25
C GLU A 395 -33.01 10.96 5.12
N ASN A 396 -33.02 10.05 6.10
CA ASN A 396 -34.17 9.83 7.00
C ASN A 396 -34.17 10.69 8.29
N GLN A 397 -33.12 11.49 8.56
CA GLN A 397 -33.03 12.36 9.74
C GLN A 397 -33.69 13.75 9.59
N GLY A 398 -34.33 14.03 8.45
CA GLY A 398 -34.94 15.34 8.15
C GLY A 398 -36.39 15.49 8.61
N GLY A 399 -36.60 15.75 9.91
CA GLY A 399 -37.82 16.41 10.37
C GLY A 399 -37.89 17.85 9.83
N GLY A 400 -38.50 18.05 8.65
CA GLY A 400 -39.09 19.34 8.25
C GLY A 400 -38.21 20.45 7.65
N GLN A 401 -36.97 20.18 7.20
CA GLN A 401 -36.18 21.13 6.39
C GLN A 401 -35.70 20.47 5.08
N PRO A 402 -35.42 21.25 4.00
CA PRO A 402 -35.05 20.69 2.70
C PRO A 402 -33.74 19.90 2.85
N GLY A 403 -33.82 18.59 2.61
CA GLY A 403 -32.71 17.66 2.78
C GLY A 403 -31.51 18.04 1.90
N VAL A 404 -30.32 17.83 2.44
CA VAL A 404 -29.05 17.97 1.72
C VAL A 404 -29.06 16.99 0.53
N ASP A 405 -28.87 17.50 -0.68
CA ASP A 405 -28.79 16.67 -1.89
C ASP A 405 -27.49 15.83 -1.88
N LEU A 406 -27.62 14.54 -1.52
CA LEU A 406 -26.52 13.58 -1.44
C LEU A 406 -26.32 12.80 -2.75
N THR A 407 -27.05 13.14 -3.83
CA THR A 407 -26.91 12.53 -5.17
C THR A 407 -25.47 12.54 -5.71
N PRO A 408 -24.66 13.61 -5.51
CA PRO A 408 -23.26 13.60 -5.94
C PRO A 408 -22.43 12.51 -5.25
N LEU A 409 -22.67 12.29 -3.95
CA LEU A 409 -21.98 11.25 -3.17
C LEU A 409 -22.39 9.84 -3.63
N LYS A 410 -23.68 9.63 -3.91
CA LYS A 410 -24.19 8.36 -4.47
C LYS A 410 -23.57 8.05 -5.83
N ASN A 411 -23.44 9.05 -6.70
CA ASN A 411 -22.80 8.87 -8.01
C ASN A 411 -21.30 8.57 -7.91
N GLN A 412 -20.58 9.22 -6.98
CA GLN A 412 -19.17 8.89 -6.74
C GLN A 412 -18.99 7.47 -6.19
N LEU A 413 -19.88 7.01 -5.32
CA LEU A 413 -19.86 5.64 -4.78
C LEU A 413 -20.11 4.60 -5.89
N ALA A 414 -21.08 4.87 -6.78
CA ALA A 414 -21.38 4.01 -7.92
C ALA A 414 -20.22 3.94 -8.94
N GLN A 415 -19.54 5.07 -9.18
CA GLN A 415 -18.34 5.10 -10.04
C GLN A 415 -17.19 4.29 -9.45
N LEU A 416 -16.98 4.36 -8.13
CA LEU A 416 -15.99 3.55 -7.42
C LEU A 416 -16.31 2.05 -7.51
N GLU A 417 -17.58 1.68 -7.33
CA GLU A 417 -18.04 0.29 -7.47
C GLU A 417 -17.81 -0.24 -8.90
N GLN A 418 -18.07 0.58 -9.91
CA GLN A 418 -17.84 0.23 -11.32
C GLN A 418 -16.34 0.06 -11.64
N LEU A 419 -15.47 0.93 -11.08
CA LEU A 419 -14.03 0.85 -11.24
C LEU A 419 -13.46 -0.43 -10.61
N VAL A 420 -13.88 -0.75 -9.38
CA VAL A 420 -13.48 -1.98 -8.68
C VAL A 420 -13.93 -3.22 -9.46
N ASN A 421 -15.16 -3.25 -9.94
CA ASN A 421 -15.68 -4.36 -10.74
C ASN A 421 -14.94 -4.54 -12.08
N THR A 422 -14.52 -3.44 -12.71
CA THR A 422 -13.70 -3.48 -13.94
C THR A 422 -12.32 -4.09 -13.64
N ASN A 423 -11.64 -3.62 -12.59
CA ASN A 423 -10.34 -4.16 -12.19
C ASN A 423 -10.40 -5.66 -11.83
N ILE A 424 -11.49 -6.13 -11.19
CA ILE A 424 -11.70 -7.55 -10.92
C ILE A 424 -11.78 -8.36 -12.22
N LYS A 425 -12.50 -7.82 -13.21
CA LYS A 425 -12.67 -8.47 -14.51
C LYS A 425 -11.34 -8.58 -15.26
N ASP A 426 -10.52 -7.54 -15.20
CA ASP A 426 -9.20 -7.52 -15.82
C ASP A 426 -8.24 -8.52 -15.14
N ILE A 427 -8.28 -8.62 -13.80
CA ILE A 427 -7.51 -9.63 -13.05
C ILE A 427 -7.96 -11.05 -13.41
N GLN A 428 -9.27 -11.28 -13.58
CA GLN A 428 -9.78 -12.58 -14.03
C GLN A 428 -9.36 -12.89 -15.48
N GLY A 429 -9.31 -11.88 -16.36
CA GLY A 429 -8.77 -12.00 -17.72
C GLY A 429 -7.30 -12.42 -17.71
N LEU A 430 -6.46 -11.75 -16.92
CA LEU A 430 -5.05 -12.09 -16.75
C LEU A 430 -4.83 -13.52 -16.23
N LYS A 431 -5.69 -14.00 -15.32
CA LYS A 431 -5.66 -15.40 -14.85
C LYS A 431 -5.95 -16.39 -15.99
N GLY A 432 -6.93 -16.08 -16.85
CA GLY A 432 -7.24 -16.86 -18.03
C GLY A 432 -6.07 -16.93 -19.02
N ASP A 433 -5.42 -15.79 -19.26
CA ASP A 433 -4.24 -15.72 -20.13
C ASP A 433 -3.05 -16.52 -19.55
N GLN A 434 -2.85 -16.47 -18.23
CA GLN A 434 -1.83 -17.28 -17.54
C GLN A 434 -2.09 -18.78 -17.66
N GLN A 435 -3.35 -19.22 -17.53
CA GLN A 435 -3.72 -20.63 -17.74
C GLN A 435 -3.50 -21.06 -19.20
N ALA A 436 -3.82 -20.21 -20.16
CA ALA A 436 -3.57 -20.48 -21.58
C ALA A 436 -2.06 -20.56 -21.90
N GLN A 437 -1.22 -19.72 -21.27
CA GLN A 437 0.23 -19.82 -21.39
C GLN A 437 0.78 -21.10 -20.75
N ALA A 438 0.29 -21.49 -19.57
CA ALA A 438 0.69 -22.73 -18.91
C ALA A 438 0.36 -23.96 -19.77
N GLN A 439 -0.81 -23.97 -20.43
CA GLN A 439 -1.18 -25.05 -21.35
C GLN A 439 -0.25 -25.13 -22.56
N LYS A 440 0.09 -23.98 -23.17
CA LYS A 440 1.07 -23.94 -24.27
C LYS A 440 2.45 -24.45 -23.85
N LEU A 441 2.87 -24.18 -22.61
CA LEU A 441 4.14 -24.69 -22.07
C LEU A 441 4.11 -26.21 -21.92
N ALA A 442 3.01 -26.77 -21.42
CA ALA A 442 2.81 -28.21 -21.29
C ALA A 442 2.78 -28.91 -22.66
N ASP A 443 2.14 -28.30 -23.66
CA ASP A 443 2.12 -28.83 -25.03
C ASP A 443 3.52 -28.83 -25.65
N LEU A 444 4.33 -27.79 -25.38
CA LEU A 444 5.73 -27.74 -25.80
C LEU A 444 6.59 -28.81 -25.10
N GLU A 445 6.40 -29.02 -23.79
CA GLU A 445 7.06 -30.10 -23.03
C GLU A 445 6.76 -31.47 -23.63
N ASN A 446 5.51 -31.71 -24.01
CA ASN A 446 5.09 -32.95 -24.68
C ASN A 446 5.74 -33.11 -26.07
N GLN A 447 5.85 -32.04 -26.86
CA GLN A 447 6.56 -32.10 -28.15
C GLN A 447 8.05 -32.39 -28.00
N VAL A 448 8.71 -31.74 -27.04
CA VAL A 448 10.14 -31.96 -26.75
C VAL A 448 10.37 -33.40 -26.31
N ASN A 449 9.54 -33.93 -25.40
CA ASN A 449 9.64 -35.32 -24.96
C ASN A 449 9.42 -36.31 -26.10
N ALA A 450 8.45 -36.08 -26.99
CA ALA A 450 8.24 -36.93 -28.16
C ALA A 450 9.46 -36.92 -29.10
N HIS A 451 10.11 -35.76 -29.26
CA HIS A 451 11.32 -35.63 -30.08
C HIS A 451 12.52 -36.39 -29.47
N ILE A 452 12.69 -36.32 -28.14
CA ILE A 452 13.73 -37.07 -27.41
C ILE A 452 13.52 -38.58 -27.58
N ILE A 453 12.28 -39.07 -27.43
CA ILE A 453 11.95 -40.49 -27.60
C ILE A 453 12.25 -40.96 -29.04
N ALA A 454 11.90 -40.17 -30.05
CA ALA A 454 12.20 -40.49 -31.45
C ALA A 454 13.72 -40.54 -31.72
N MET A 455 14.49 -39.65 -31.08
CA MET A 455 15.94 -39.61 -31.20
C MET A 455 16.63 -40.81 -30.54
N ASP A 456 16.15 -41.23 -29.36
CA ASP A 456 16.60 -42.47 -28.68
C ASP A 456 16.31 -43.73 -29.52
N ALA A 457 15.14 -43.79 -30.15
CA ALA A 457 14.77 -44.88 -31.06
C ALA A 457 15.69 -44.95 -32.29
N ASN A 458 16.01 -43.80 -32.89
CA ASN A 458 16.97 -43.73 -34.00
C ASN A 458 18.38 -44.17 -33.57
N PHE A 459 18.82 -43.78 -32.37
CA PHE A 459 20.12 -44.17 -31.83
C PHE A 459 20.23 -45.68 -31.62
N LYS A 460 19.17 -46.31 -31.08
CA LYS A 460 19.09 -47.78 -30.95
C LYS A 460 19.13 -48.49 -32.30
N ASN A 461 18.42 -47.98 -33.31
CA ASN A 461 18.48 -48.53 -34.67
C ASN A 461 19.88 -48.42 -35.30
N LEU A 462 20.55 -47.29 -35.11
CA LEU A 462 21.94 -47.10 -35.55
C LEU A 462 22.90 -48.07 -34.87
N THR A 463 22.75 -48.26 -33.55
CA THR A 463 23.54 -49.22 -32.78
C THR A 463 23.33 -50.64 -33.29
N GLY A 464 22.07 -51.06 -33.53
CA GLY A 464 21.76 -52.37 -34.10
C GLY A 464 22.35 -52.59 -35.50
N ARG A 465 22.34 -51.57 -36.37
CA ARG A 465 22.99 -51.65 -37.69
C ARG A 465 24.51 -51.79 -37.59
N VAL A 466 25.15 -51.14 -36.62
CA VAL A 466 26.59 -51.28 -36.36
C VAL A 466 26.90 -52.72 -35.91
N ASP A 467 26.08 -53.29 -35.02
CA ASP A 467 26.23 -54.69 -34.58
C ASP A 467 26.04 -55.68 -35.73
N GLU A 468 25.07 -55.45 -36.62
CA GLU A 468 24.87 -56.27 -37.83
C GLU A 468 26.06 -56.18 -38.79
N LEU A 469 26.62 -54.99 -38.98
CA LEU A 469 27.83 -54.81 -39.79
C LEU A 469 29.03 -55.53 -39.18
N PHE A 470 29.18 -55.48 -37.86
CA PHE A 470 30.21 -56.23 -37.14
C PHE A 470 30.04 -57.75 -37.33
N LYS A 471 28.82 -58.27 -37.21
CA LYS A 471 28.52 -59.69 -37.47
C LYS A 471 28.81 -60.09 -38.91
N LYS A 472 28.39 -59.30 -39.90
CA LYS A 472 28.70 -59.55 -41.32
C LYS A 472 30.21 -59.54 -41.57
N PHE A 473 30.94 -58.66 -40.88
CA PHE A 473 32.39 -58.61 -40.95
C PHE A 473 33.04 -59.88 -40.36
N GLU A 474 32.56 -60.36 -39.21
CA GLU A 474 32.98 -61.65 -38.63
C GLU A 474 32.65 -62.85 -39.53
N GLU A 475 31.47 -62.87 -40.15
CA GLU A 475 31.05 -63.92 -41.07
C GLU A 475 31.91 -63.94 -42.34
N LEU A 476 32.22 -62.78 -42.92
CA LEU A 476 33.12 -62.64 -44.08
C LEU A 476 34.55 -63.07 -43.75
N LEU A 477 35.03 -62.82 -42.52
CA LEU A 477 36.31 -63.32 -42.02
C LEU A 477 36.31 -64.86 -41.90
N ASN A 478 35.20 -65.44 -41.43
CA ASN A 478 35.07 -66.90 -41.30
C ASN A 478 34.93 -67.63 -42.64
N GLN A 479 34.41 -66.97 -43.68
CA GLN A 479 34.23 -67.54 -45.02
C GLN A 479 35.51 -67.56 -45.89
N ASN A 480 36.60 -66.93 -45.45
CA ASN A 480 37.89 -66.91 -46.16
C ASN A 480 39.05 -67.45 -45.30
N PRO A 481 39.24 -68.78 -45.21
CA PRO A 481 40.23 -69.40 -44.32
C PRO A 481 41.70 -69.29 -44.78
N ASN A 482 41.99 -68.64 -45.91
CA ASN A 482 43.32 -68.64 -46.55
C ASN A 482 44.03 -67.27 -46.60
N LEU A 483 43.63 -66.32 -45.76
CA LEU A 483 44.41 -65.09 -45.53
C LEU A 483 45.48 -65.37 -44.48
N GLY A 484 46.72 -65.49 -44.96
CA GLY A 484 47.89 -65.87 -44.18
C GLY A 484 48.19 -64.93 -43.00
N ASP A 485 48.66 -65.57 -41.94
CA ASP A 485 49.33 -65.07 -40.73
C ASP A 485 48.51 -64.25 -39.70
N LEU A 486 47.51 -64.92 -39.12
CA LEU A 486 46.72 -64.47 -37.96
C LEU A 486 47.49 -64.46 -36.62
N SER A 487 48.82 -64.64 -36.64
CA SER A 487 49.66 -64.72 -35.43
C SER A 487 49.91 -63.35 -34.79
N ALA A 488 50.12 -62.31 -35.62
CA ALA A 488 50.32 -60.94 -35.16
C ALA A 488 49.03 -60.31 -34.61
N LEU A 489 47.88 -60.60 -35.23
CA LEU A 489 46.58 -60.10 -34.77
C LEU A 489 46.14 -60.77 -33.46
N LYS A 490 46.39 -62.08 -33.29
CA LYS A 490 46.17 -62.77 -32.01
C LYS A 490 47.07 -62.23 -30.90
N ALA A 491 48.34 -61.91 -31.20
CA ALA A 491 49.25 -61.29 -30.25
C ALA A 491 48.79 -59.86 -29.86
N GLN A 492 48.30 -59.08 -30.84
CA GLN A 492 47.78 -57.73 -30.59
C GLN A 492 46.46 -57.76 -29.80
N VAL A 493 45.57 -58.72 -30.05
CA VAL A 493 44.35 -58.91 -29.26
C VAL A 493 44.66 -59.34 -27.82
N ALA A 494 45.66 -60.20 -27.61
CA ALA A 494 46.12 -60.58 -26.28
C ALA A 494 46.78 -59.41 -25.53
N GLN A 495 47.53 -58.56 -26.23
CA GLN A 495 48.10 -57.33 -25.68
C GLN A 495 47.00 -56.32 -25.32
N ASN A 496 46.02 -56.11 -26.20
CA ASN A 496 44.88 -55.23 -25.92
C ASN A 496 44.00 -55.75 -24.76
N GLN A 497 43.84 -57.07 -24.61
CA GLN A 497 43.17 -57.66 -23.44
C GLN A 497 43.94 -57.41 -22.14
N LYS A 498 45.27 -57.44 -22.18
CA LYS A 498 46.13 -57.09 -21.04
C LYS A 498 46.05 -55.60 -20.73
N ASP A 499 46.09 -54.74 -21.74
CA ASP A 499 45.99 -53.28 -21.57
C ASP A 499 44.61 -52.87 -21.03
N ILE A 500 43.53 -53.55 -21.45
CA ILE A 500 42.18 -53.38 -20.87
C ILE A 500 42.15 -53.81 -19.40
N ALA A 501 42.80 -54.91 -19.03
CA ALA A 501 42.87 -55.36 -17.64
C ALA A 501 43.69 -54.40 -16.76
N ASP A 502 44.81 -53.87 -17.28
CA ASP A 502 45.63 -52.88 -16.60
C ASP A 502 44.90 -51.53 -16.46
N LEU A 503 44.14 -51.12 -17.48
CA LEU A 503 43.26 -49.94 -17.41
C LEU A 503 42.09 -50.13 -16.45
N GLN A 504 41.53 -51.35 -16.33
CA GLN A 504 40.51 -51.66 -15.33
C GLN A 504 41.08 -51.64 -13.91
N LEU A 505 42.30 -52.11 -13.71
CA LEU A 505 43.01 -52.00 -12.42
C LEU A 505 43.34 -50.54 -12.08
N GLN A 506 43.76 -49.74 -13.07
CA GLN A 506 43.95 -48.30 -12.88
C GLN A 506 42.63 -47.57 -12.61
N TYR A 507 41.53 -47.93 -13.29
CA TYR A 507 40.21 -47.41 -13.03
C TYR A 507 39.74 -47.77 -11.61
N GLN A 508 39.94 -49.00 -11.15
CA GLN A 508 39.64 -49.41 -9.77
C GLN A 508 40.51 -48.66 -8.75
N ALA A 509 41.79 -48.44 -9.04
CA ALA A 509 42.68 -47.65 -8.19
C ALA A 509 42.27 -46.16 -8.14
N LEU A 510 41.88 -45.58 -9.28
CA LEU A 510 41.39 -44.20 -9.37
C LEU A 510 40.01 -44.05 -8.68
N THR A 511 39.14 -45.06 -8.80
CA THR A 511 37.85 -45.13 -8.10
C THR A 511 38.04 -45.31 -6.59
N GLY A 512 39.08 -46.04 -6.17
CA GLY A 512 39.52 -46.12 -4.78
C GLY A 512 40.04 -44.79 -4.24
N GLN A 513 40.84 -44.06 -5.03
CA GLN A 513 41.33 -42.71 -4.69
C GLN A 513 40.22 -41.65 -4.71
N LEU A 514 39.18 -41.81 -5.54
CA LEU A 514 37.97 -40.97 -5.52
C LEU A 514 37.14 -41.16 -4.23
N LYS A 515 37.32 -42.29 -3.54
CA LYS A 515 36.65 -42.62 -2.28
C LYS A 515 37.26 -41.89 -1.07
N ASP A 516 38.47 -41.34 -1.24
CA ASP A 516 39.20 -40.54 -0.23
C ASP A 516 38.94 -39.03 -0.38
N PHE A 517 38.21 -38.60 -1.42
CA PHE A 517 37.68 -37.23 -1.52
C PHE A 517 36.35 -37.12 -0.77
N VAL A 518 36.21 -36.03 -0.01
CA VAL A 518 35.07 -35.73 0.87
C VAL A 518 33.74 -35.96 0.13
N THR A 519 32.97 -36.96 0.57
CA THR A 519 31.69 -37.30 -0.06
C THR A 519 30.62 -36.26 0.29
N ALA A 520 29.51 -36.20 -0.47
CA ALA A 520 28.36 -35.37 -0.10
C ALA A 520 27.81 -35.69 1.30
N ALA A 521 28.01 -36.91 1.79
CA ALA A 521 27.69 -37.31 3.17
C ALA A 521 28.65 -36.69 4.20
N ASP A 522 29.93 -36.54 3.86
CA ASP A 522 30.93 -35.89 4.71
C ASP A 522 30.80 -34.35 4.70
N VAL A 523 30.43 -33.76 3.56
CA VAL A 523 30.02 -32.34 3.45
C VAL A 523 28.74 -32.09 4.24
N ASN A 524 27.74 -33.00 4.19
CA ASN A 524 26.54 -32.91 5.02
C ASN A 524 26.84 -33.07 6.52
N LYS A 525 27.78 -33.93 6.91
CA LYS A 525 28.27 -34.04 8.31
C LYS A 525 29.05 -32.81 8.77
N MET A 526 29.83 -32.17 7.89
CA MET A 526 30.51 -30.91 8.18
C MET A 526 29.53 -29.73 8.26
N LEU A 527 28.49 -29.72 7.42
CA LEU A 527 27.41 -28.73 7.46
C LEU A 527 26.49 -28.91 8.68
N GLU A 528 26.21 -30.14 9.13
CA GLU A 528 25.48 -30.43 10.38
C GLU A 528 26.20 -29.88 11.63
N ASN A 529 27.53 -29.80 11.61
CA ASN A 529 28.33 -29.20 12.69
C ASN A 529 28.46 -27.67 12.58
N TYR A 530 28.19 -27.07 11.41
CA TYR A 530 28.31 -25.62 11.15
C TYR A 530 26.96 -24.89 11.19
N TYR A 531 25.87 -25.58 10.86
CA TYR A 531 24.49 -25.14 11.00
C TYR A 531 23.81 -26.06 12.00
N ASN A 532 23.70 -25.63 13.26
CA ASN A 532 22.92 -26.35 14.27
C ASN A 532 21.44 -26.26 13.88
N LYS A 533 21.01 -27.15 13.00
CA LYS A 533 19.67 -27.18 12.42
C LYS A 533 18.60 -27.23 13.51
N ALA A 534 18.88 -27.94 14.61
CA ALA A 534 18.00 -27.99 15.77
C ALA A 534 17.84 -26.61 16.47
N GLU A 535 18.86 -25.77 16.44
CA GLU A 535 18.85 -24.42 17.03
C GLU A 535 18.18 -23.41 16.10
N ILE A 536 18.36 -23.55 14.79
CA ILE A 536 17.66 -22.75 13.77
C ILE A 536 16.18 -23.15 13.68
N ASP A 537 15.86 -24.44 13.72
CA ASP A 537 14.48 -24.94 13.77
C ASP A 537 13.82 -24.50 15.08
N LYS A 538 14.56 -24.45 16.20
CA LYS A 538 14.07 -23.88 17.47
C LYS A 538 13.89 -22.36 17.40
N MET A 539 14.81 -21.62 16.78
CA MET A 539 14.67 -20.17 16.57
C MET A 539 13.49 -19.86 15.63
N LEU A 540 13.29 -20.65 14.58
CA LEU A 540 12.15 -20.55 13.67
C LEU A 540 10.86 -20.93 14.40
N ALA A 541 10.84 -22.00 15.20
CA ALA A 541 9.68 -22.37 16.01
C ALA A 541 9.33 -21.30 17.05
N ASP A 542 10.32 -20.71 17.72
CA ASP A 542 10.13 -19.57 18.64
C ASP A 542 9.66 -18.31 17.90
N LEU A 543 10.14 -18.07 16.67
CA LEU A 543 9.66 -16.99 15.81
C LEU A 543 8.21 -17.22 15.40
N TYR A 544 7.86 -18.44 14.97
CA TYR A 544 6.51 -18.83 14.59
C TYR A 544 5.55 -18.81 15.77
N ALA A 545 5.99 -19.21 16.97
CA ALA A 545 5.20 -19.08 18.20
C ALA A 545 4.97 -17.61 18.59
N LYS A 546 5.97 -16.73 18.41
CA LYS A 546 5.81 -15.28 18.59
C LYS A 546 4.90 -14.66 17.54
N LEU A 547 4.93 -15.16 16.30
CA LEU A 547 4.08 -14.70 15.20
C LEU A 547 2.62 -15.17 15.38
N ASN A 548 2.39 -16.40 15.87
CA ASN A 548 1.07 -16.92 16.21
C ASN A 548 0.46 -16.29 17.46
N ASN A 549 1.28 -15.74 18.35
CA ASN A 549 0.84 -14.96 19.51
C ASN A 549 0.78 -13.45 19.23
N ALA A 550 1.08 -13.02 18.00
CA ALA A 550 0.80 -11.65 17.60
C ALA A 550 -0.72 -11.49 17.47
N PRO A 551 -1.34 -10.48 18.10
CA PRO A 551 -2.78 -10.32 18.09
C PRO A 551 -3.26 -10.28 16.64
N SER A 552 -4.19 -11.16 16.31
CA SER A 552 -4.78 -11.21 14.98
C SER A 552 -5.53 -9.91 14.71
N GLN A 553 -5.77 -9.61 13.44
CA GLN A 553 -6.60 -8.46 13.06
C GLN A 553 -7.99 -8.52 13.73
N GLN A 554 -8.48 -9.72 14.04
CA GLN A 554 -9.73 -9.94 14.75
C GLN A 554 -9.64 -9.60 16.25
N ASP A 555 -8.50 -9.86 16.89
CA ASP A 555 -8.25 -9.49 18.29
C ASP A 555 -8.11 -7.97 18.46
N VAL A 556 -7.42 -7.32 17.51
CA VAL A 556 -7.31 -5.85 17.47
C VAL A 556 -8.67 -5.22 17.18
N GLN A 557 -9.47 -5.81 16.29
CA GLN A 557 -10.83 -5.32 16.01
C GLN A 557 -11.77 -5.49 17.21
N ALA A 558 -11.67 -6.61 17.94
CA ALA A 558 -12.46 -6.83 19.15
C ALA A 558 -12.13 -5.79 20.24
N LEU A 559 -10.85 -5.46 20.44
CA LEU A 559 -10.43 -4.41 21.37
C LEU A 559 -10.90 -3.01 20.94
N ILE A 560 -10.93 -2.74 19.63
CA ILE A 560 -11.47 -1.48 19.08
C ILE A 560 -12.98 -1.40 19.30
N ASP A 561 -13.71 -2.49 19.08
CA ASP A 561 -15.16 -2.54 19.27
C ASP A 561 -15.53 -2.42 20.76
N GLU A 562 -14.75 -3.04 21.65
CA GLU A 562 -14.89 -2.92 23.10
C GLU A 562 -14.63 -1.48 23.57
N ALA A 563 -13.51 -0.87 23.13
CA ALA A 563 -13.20 0.52 23.44
C ALA A 563 -14.25 1.50 22.88
N LYS A 564 -14.77 1.24 21.67
CA LYS A 564 -15.84 2.04 21.06
C LYS A 564 -17.13 1.95 21.86
N ASN A 565 -17.50 0.77 22.33
CA ASN A 565 -18.69 0.56 23.15
C ASN A 565 -18.55 1.22 24.54
N GLU A 566 -17.37 1.14 25.17
CA GLU A 566 -17.11 1.83 26.44
C GLU A 566 -17.16 3.36 26.32
N ILE A 567 -16.59 3.91 25.25
CA ILE A 567 -16.62 5.36 24.98
C ILE A 567 -18.06 5.80 24.69
N GLN A 568 -18.82 5.03 23.92
CA GLN A 568 -20.23 5.34 23.64
C GLN A 568 -21.08 5.31 24.92
N ALA A 569 -20.89 4.30 25.78
CA ALA A 569 -21.59 4.22 27.07
C ALA A 569 -21.26 5.41 27.99
N LYS A 570 -20.00 5.88 28.00
CA LYS A 570 -19.61 7.09 28.74
C LYS A 570 -20.22 8.36 28.16
N LEU A 571 -20.31 8.48 26.83
CA LEU A 571 -20.96 9.61 26.17
C LEU A 571 -22.46 9.66 26.50
N ASP A 572 -23.13 8.52 26.46
CA ASP A 572 -24.56 8.42 26.79
C ASP A 572 -24.81 8.77 28.27
N ALA A 573 -23.93 8.35 29.19
CA ALA A 573 -24.00 8.73 30.61
C ALA A 573 -23.80 10.24 30.82
N MET A 574 -22.79 10.84 30.19
CA MET A 574 -22.54 12.29 30.26
C MET A 574 -23.70 13.10 29.67
N GLN A 575 -24.32 12.62 28.60
CA GLN A 575 -25.50 13.25 28.00
C GLN A 575 -26.70 13.23 28.98
N GLY A 576 -26.91 12.11 29.67
CA GLY A 576 -27.93 12.00 30.72
C GLY A 576 -27.71 12.96 31.90
N GLU A 577 -26.47 13.12 32.36
CA GLU A 577 -26.12 14.09 33.40
C GLU A 577 -26.35 15.54 32.95
N LEU A 578 -25.99 15.87 31.70
CA LEU A 578 -26.17 17.19 31.13
C LEU A 578 -27.66 17.58 31.04
N ASP A 579 -28.51 16.63 30.64
CA ASP A 579 -29.95 16.87 30.53
C ASP A 579 -30.60 17.02 31.91
N ALA A 580 -30.13 16.27 32.91
CA ALA A 580 -30.56 16.46 34.30
C ALA A 580 -30.17 17.85 34.84
N LEU A 581 -28.95 18.32 34.56
CA LEU A 581 -28.48 19.66 34.95
C LEU A 581 -29.27 20.77 34.27
N LYS A 582 -29.55 20.65 32.97
CA LYS A 582 -30.42 21.60 32.25
C LYS A 582 -31.81 21.68 32.87
N GLN A 583 -32.38 20.53 33.25
CA GLN A 583 -33.68 20.51 33.90
C GLN A 583 -33.65 21.21 35.27
N GLN A 584 -32.59 20.98 36.08
CA GLN A 584 -32.44 21.66 37.37
C GLN A 584 -32.34 23.19 37.23
N VAL A 585 -31.62 23.69 36.22
CA VAL A 585 -31.52 25.13 35.94
C VAL A 585 -32.88 25.72 35.55
N ASN A 586 -33.63 25.03 34.68
CA ASN A 586 -34.97 25.46 34.28
C ASN A 586 -35.95 25.47 35.47
N ASP A 587 -35.88 24.47 36.34
CA ASP A 587 -36.71 24.39 37.55
C ASP A 587 -36.37 25.52 38.55
N LEU A 588 -35.08 25.82 38.73
CA LEU A 588 -34.62 26.93 39.56
C LEU A 588 -35.08 28.28 39.01
N GLN A 589 -34.94 28.50 37.71
CA GLN A 589 -35.42 29.72 37.04
C GLN A 589 -36.92 29.90 37.26
N THR A 590 -37.70 28.84 37.06
CA THR A 590 -39.16 28.83 37.30
C THR A 590 -39.49 29.16 38.76
N LYS A 591 -38.74 28.62 39.72
CA LYS A 591 -38.94 28.92 41.16
C LYS A 591 -38.65 30.38 41.50
N VAL A 592 -37.60 30.98 40.92
CA VAL A 592 -37.27 32.41 41.10
C VAL A 592 -38.38 33.29 40.53
N ASP A 593 -38.86 33.00 39.32
CA ASP A 593 -39.94 33.77 38.69
C ASP A 593 -41.26 33.66 39.46
N GLN A 594 -41.58 32.48 39.99
CA GLN A 594 -42.72 32.29 40.89
C GLN A 594 -42.60 33.10 42.19
N LEU A 595 -41.41 33.24 42.77
CA LEU A 595 -41.18 34.07 43.95
C LEU A 595 -41.43 35.56 43.67
N PHE A 596 -40.90 36.08 42.56
CA PHE A 596 -41.14 37.46 42.13
C PHE A 596 -42.63 37.75 41.89
N ASN A 597 -43.35 36.80 41.28
CA ASN A 597 -44.79 36.93 41.04
C ASN A 597 -45.63 36.87 42.33
N ARG A 598 -45.21 36.07 43.32
CA ARG A 598 -45.89 35.96 44.62
C ARG A 598 -45.68 37.18 45.52
N LEU A 599 -44.58 37.92 45.35
CA LEU A 599 -44.28 39.10 46.16
C LEU A 599 -45.23 40.25 45.81
N GLN A 600 -46.08 40.62 46.78
CA GLN A 600 -47.11 41.66 46.61
C GLN A 600 -46.62 43.04 47.04
N SER A 601 -45.93 43.16 48.17
CA SER A 601 -45.41 44.45 48.66
C SER A 601 -44.19 44.32 49.56
N LEU A 602 -43.39 45.39 49.57
CA LEU A 602 -42.28 45.63 50.49
C LEU A 602 -42.54 46.95 51.23
N VAL A 603 -42.50 46.93 52.55
CA VAL A 603 -42.76 48.12 53.38
C VAL A 603 -41.65 48.29 54.41
N ILE A 604 -40.92 49.41 54.34
CA ILE A 604 -39.95 49.75 55.37
C ILE A 604 -40.70 50.09 56.67
N LEU A 605 -40.24 49.52 57.78
CA LEU A 605 -40.70 49.80 59.14
C LEU A 605 -39.73 50.81 59.78
N PRO A 606 -40.11 52.09 59.92
CA PRO A 606 -39.25 53.11 60.50
C PRO A 606 -38.92 52.80 61.96
N GLN A 607 -37.68 53.07 62.38
CA GLN A 607 -37.22 52.89 63.76
C GLN A 607 -37.61 54.04 64.69
N PHE A 608 -37.95 55.21 64.13
CA PHE A 608 -38.28 56.41 64.90
C PHE A 608 -39.73 56.86 64.66
N SER A 609 -40.35 57.48 65.67
CA SER A 609 -41.74 57.97 65.62
C SER A 609 -41.99 59.04 64.54
N ASN A 610 -40.94 59.72 64.09
CA ASN A 610 -40.98 60.68 62.98
C ASN A 610 -40.84 60.04 61.59
N HIS A 611 -41.08 58.72 61.47
CA HIS A 611 -40.98 57.97 60.23
C HIS A 611 -39.57 58.01 59.61
N CYS A 612 -38.54 57.97 60.45
CA CYS A 612 -37.16 57.88 60.00
C CYS A 612 -36.54 56.51 60.25
N VAL A 613 -35.53 56.18 59.44
CA VAL A 613 -34.65 55.03 59.60
C VAL A 613 -33.27 55.44 60.10
N GLU A 614 -32.55 54.51 60.71
CA GLU A 614 -31.29 54.77 61.39
C GLU A 614 -30.07 54.70 60.45
N LEU A 615 -29.22 55.74 60.53
CA LEU A 615 -27.88 55.80 59.96
C LEU A 615 -26.85 56.00 61.07
N LYS A 616 -25.86 55.11 61.15
CA LYS A 616 -24.78 55.14 62.16
C LYS A 616 -23.41 55.34 61.50
N SER A 617 -22.53 56.09 62.15
CA SER A 617 -21.12 56.17 61.73
C SER A 617 -20.39 54.88 62.08
N ILE A 618 -19.52 54.41 61.18
CA ILE A 618 -18.65 53.24 61.41
C ILE A 618 -17.21 53.71 61.67
N ALA A 619 -16.58 54.30 60.64
CA ALA A 619 -15.22 54.81 60.65
C ALA A 619 -15.00 55.80 59.50
N GLY A 620 -14.37 56.95 59.79
CA GLY A 620 -14.14 58.00 58.79
C GLY A 620 -15.44 58.48 58.15
N SER A 621 -15.48 58.52 56.82
CA SER A 621 -16.65 58.89 56.02
C SER A 621 -17.65 57.74 55.76
N ASN A 622 -17.49 56.55 56.38
CA ASN A 622 -18.36 55.39 56.15
C ASN A 622 -19.52 55.31 57.16
N TYR A 623 -20.72 55.05 56.65
CA TYR A 623 -21.96 54.97 57.42
C TYR A 623 -22.72 53.67 57.12
N GLN A 624 -23.41 53.15 58.13
CA GLN A 624 -24.30 51.99 58.02
C GLN A 624 -25.75 52.40 58.12
N LEU A 625 -26.54 51.99 57.14
CA LEU A 625 -27.99 52.08 57.11
C LEU A 625 -28.59 50.73 57.50
N THR A 626 -29.51 50.73 58.46
CA THR A 626 -30.24 49.52 58.87
C THR A 626 -31.72 49.70 58.59
N LEU A 627 -32.32 48.82 57.81
CA LEU A 627 -33.73 48.92 57.38
C LEU A 627 -34.47 47.65 57.78
N ASN A 628 -35.53 47.78 58.56
CA ASN A 628 -36.46 46.66 58.76
C ASN A 628 -37.53 46.73 57.68
N VAL A 629 -37.77 45.63 56.98
CA VAL A 629 -38.69 45.57 55.83
C VAL A 629 -39.70 44.47 56.07
N LYS A 630 -40.98 44.81 56.02
CA LYS A 630 -42.09 43.87 56.00
C LYS A 630 -42.34 43.40 54.57
N VAL A 631 -42.37 42.09 54.39
CA VAL A 631 -42.59 41.37 53.15
C VAL A 631 -43.99 40.77 53.17
N ASN A 632 -44.81 41.05 52.15
CA ASN A 632 -46.12 40.42 51.99
C ASN A 632 -46.21 39.62 50.68
N PRO A 633 -46.67 38.36 50.72
CA PRO A 633 -47.01 37.57 51.93
C PRO A 633 -45.77 37.15 52.74
N ALA A 634 -45.93 36.96 54.06
CA ALA A 634 -44.82 36.65 54.98
C ALA A 634 -44.04 35.37 54.60
N ASN A 635 -44.71 34.40 53.97
CA ASN A 635 -44.07 33.14 53.55
C ASN A 635 -43.10 33.29 52.38
N ALA A 636 -43.06 34.44 51.69
CA ALA A 636 -42.05 34.73 50.68
C ALA A 636 -40.66 34.97 51.32
N LEU A 637 -40.64 35.40 52.58
CA LEU A 637 -39.44 35.84 53.29
C LEU A 637 -38.33 34.79 53.35
N GLN A 638 -38.64 33.51 53.57
CA GLN A 638 -37.65 32.44 53.66
C GLN A 638 -36.85 32.25 52.37
N GLN A 639 -37.51 32.43 51.21
CA GLN A 639 -36.87 32.27 49.91
C GLN A 639 -36.07 33.51 49.51
N MET A 640 -36.35 34.67 50.12
CA MET A 640 -35.69 35.95 49.79
C MET A 640 -34.34 36.13 50.49
N THR A 641 -34.10 35.54 51.67
CA THR A 641 -32.83 35.73 52.39
C THR A 641 -31.62 35.09 51.71
N GLU A 642 -31.85 34.06 50.89
CA GLU A 642 -30.81 33.43 50.06
C GLU A 642 -30.50 34.26 48.79
N LEU A 643 -31.32 35.27 48.49
CA LEU A 643 -31.26 36.11 47.30
C LEU A 643 -30.75 37.52 47.61
N LYS A 644 -29.73 37.65 48.47
CA LYS A 644 -29.18 38.95 48.92
C LYS A 644 -28.82 39.90 47.78
N ASN A 645 -28.32 39.36 46.66
CA ASN A 645 -27.85 40.14 45.51
C ASN A 645 -28.99 40.80 44.70
N TYR A 646 -30.25 40.42 44.98
CA TYR A 646 -31.42 41.02 44.35
C TYR A 646 -31.94 42.23 45.15
N PHE A 647 -31.43 42.47 46.37
CA PHE A 647 -31.76 43.64 47.18
C PHE A 647 -30.88 44.84 46.86
N HIS A 648 -31.50 45.99 46.68
CA HIS A 648 -30.84 47.25 46.41
C HIS A 648 -31.46 48.35 47.28
N ILE A 649 -30.69 49.40 47.58
CA ILE A 649 -31.19 50.60 48.23
C ILE A 649 -31.18 51.72 47.21
N ASP A 650 -32.36 52.22 46.86
CA ASP A 650 -32.47 53.44 46.06
C ASP A 650 -32.51 54.65 47.00
N SER A 651 -31.63 55.62 46.77
CA SER A 651 -31.54 56.83 47.58
C SER A 651 -31.80 58.04 46.71
N ARG A 652 -32.59 59.00 47.22
CA ARG A 652 -32.90 60.26 46.52
C ARG A 652 -32.81 61.45 47.45
N GLU A 653 -32.45 62.61 46.91
CA GLU A 653 -32.50 63.87 47.66
C GLU A 653 -33.89 64.14 48.22
N ALA A 654 -33.95 64.70 49.43
CA ALA A 654 -35.20 65.01 50.11
C ALA A 654 -35.80 66.32 49.57
N ILE A 655 -36.41 66.32 48.38
CA ILE A 655 -37.14 67.49 47.87
C ILE A 655 -38.50 67.61 48.61
N LEU A 656 -38.85 68.82 49.07
CA LEU A 656 -40.13 69.13 49.72
C LEU A 656 -41.36 69.13 48.77
N SER A 657 -41.19 68.86 47.47
CA SER A 657 -42.28 68.77 46.50
C SER A 657 -42.15 67.50 45.64
N ARG A 658 -43.28 66.98 45.14
CA ARG A 658 -43.46 65.65 44.50
C ARG A 658 -42.74 65.49 43.12
N ALA A 659 -41.50 65.93 42.98
CA ALA A 659 -40.63 65.60 41.87
C ALA A 659 -39.57 64.57 42.33
N ALA A 660 -39.13 63.70 41.43
CA ALA A 660 -38.05 62.75 41.72
C ALA A 660 -36.79 63.54 42.13
N GLY A 661 -36.32 63.33 43.36
CA GLY A 661 -35.04 63.85 43.85
C GLY A 661 -33.88 63.43 42.96
N ASP A 662 -32.88 64.28 42.84
CA ASP A 662 -31.57 63.89 42.30
C ASP A 662 -31.04 62.66 43.08
N ALA A 663 -30.18 61.88 42.42
CA ALA A 663 -29.67 60.64 42.99
C ALA A 663 -28.92 60.93 44.31
N GLY A 664 -29.39 60.31 45.39
CA GLY A 664 -28.76 60.40 46.71
C GLY A 664 -27.48 59.53 46.81
N PRO A 665 -26.92 59.38 48.01
CA PRO A 665 -25.72 58.57 48.21
C PRO A 665 -25.94 57.10 47.79
N LYS A 666 -24.92 56.52 47.13
CA LYS A 666 -24.96 55.13 46.71
C LYS A 666 -24.77 54.20 47.92
N PHE A 667 -25.66 53.24 48.06
CA PHE A 667 -25.63 52.23 49.10
C PHE A 667 -25.30 50.85 48.52
N THR A 668 -24.44 50.11 49.21
CA THR A 668 -24.18 48.69 48.93
C THR A 668 -24.84 47.85 50.01
N VAL A 669 -25.76 46.96 49.63
CA VAL A 669 -26.34 45.97 50.56
C VAL A 669 -25.26 44.96 50.93
N ILE A 670 -24.94 44.87 52.21
CA ILE A 670 -23.91 43.98 52.74
C ILE A 670 -24.50 42.71 53.34
N ASP A 671 -25.76 42.77 53.79
CA ASP A 671 -26.40 41.65 54.48
C ASP A 671 -27.93 41.77 54.48
N VAL A 672 -28.62 40.63 54.50
CA VAL A 672 -30.08 40.53 54.61
C VAL A 672 -30.41 39.39 55.57
N LYS A 673 -31.06 39.71 56.69
CA LYS A 673 -31.34 38.77 57.77
C LYS A 673 -32.82 38.67 58.09
N VAL A 674 -33.30 37.48 58.45
CA VAL A 674 -34.64 37.32 59.02
C VAL A 674 -34.65 37.97 60.40
N LYS A 675 -35.57 38.91 60.63
CA LYS A 675 -35.79 39.52 61.95
C LYS A 675 -36.96 38.85 62.68
N ASP A 676 -38.07 38.65 61.99
CA ASP A 676 -39.25 37.95 62.49
C ASP A 676 -39.94 37.22 61.34
N ALA A 677 -39.76 35.90 61.29
CA ALA A 677 -40.32 35.05 60.25
C ALA A 677 -41.86 35.01 60.27
N SER A 678 -42.47 35.08 61.46
CA SER A 678 -43.93 34.99 61.63
C SER A 678 -44.62 36.29 61.20
N ALA A 679 -43.97 37.43 61.46
CA ALA A 679 -44.45 38.74 61.04
C ALA A 679 -44.05 39.13 59.60
N GLY A 680 -43.22 38.32 58.94
CA GLY A 680 -42.72 38.59 57.59
C GLY A 680 -41.71 39.74 57.55
N ILE A 681 -40.87 39.91 58.57
CA ILE A 681 -39.93 41.04 58.68
C ILE A 681 -38.49 40.57 58.49
N LEU A 682 -37.79 41.18 57.54
CA LEU A 682 -36.34 41.05 57.34
C LEU A 682 -35.63 42.36 57.67
N THR A 683 -34.33 42.29 57.91
CA THR A 683 -33.45 43.45 58.07
C THR A 683 -32.48 43.50 56.91
N VAL A 684 -32.50 44.59 56.15
CA VAL A 684 -31.51 44.90 55.11
C VAL A 684 -30.47 45.83 55.73
N ILE A 685 -29.20 45.46 55.63
CA ILE A 685 -28.07 46.26 56.10
C ILE A 685 -27.30 46.73 54.88
N ALA A 686 -27.10 48.03 54.77
CA ALA A 686 -26.36 48.64 53.68
C ALA A 686 -25.34 49.67 54.18
N GLN A 687 -24.32 49.94 53.37
CA GLN A 687 -23.28 50.92 53.69
C GLN A 687 -23.15 51.97 52.60
N CYS A 688 -22.80 53.19 52.99
CA CYS A 688 -22.47 54.29 52.08
C CYS A 688 -21.31 55.14 52.62
N GLN A 689 -20.77 55.99 51.74
CA GLN A 689 -19.80 57.01 52.11
C GLN A 689 -20.42 58.41 52.01
N LEU A 690 -20.22 59.24 53.03
CA LEU A 690 -20.69 60.63 53.08
C LEU A 690 -19.56 61.58 53.44
N SER A 691 -19.41 62.65 52.64
CA SER A 691 -18.30 63.61 52.77
C SER A 691 -18.47 64.59 53.93
N ASN A 692 -19.72 64.99 54.24
CA ASN A 692 -20.06 65.89 55.33
C ASN A 692 -21.38 65.44 55.96
N VAL A 693 -21.35 65.12 57.26
CA VAL A 693 -22.56 64.90 58.07
C VAL A 693 -22.52 65.93 59.18
N ASP A 694 -23.51 66.82 59.23
CA ASP A 694 -23.70 67.71 60.36
C ASP A 694 -24.06 66.85 61.58
N PRO A 695 -23.20 66.74 62.60
CA PRO A 695 -23.47 65.90 63.76
C PRO A 695 -24.67 66.39 64.57
N HIS A 696 -25.14 67.63 64.37
CA HIS A 696 -26.31 68.20 65.02
C HIS A 696 -27.59 68.08 64.17
N ALA A 697 -27.47 67.77 62.88
CA ALA A 697 -28.62 67.51 62.01
C ALA A 697 -29.21 66.14 62.33
N ASN A 698 -30.34 66.13 63.04
CA ASN A 698 -31.07 64.89 63.31
C ASN A 698 -31.58 64.23 62.01
N LYS A 699 -31.84 64.98 60.93
CA LYS A 699 -32.42 64.43 59.69
C LYS A 699 -31.46 64.63 58.52
N MET A 700 -31.19 63.56 57.77
CA MET A 700 -30.33 63.60 56.59
C MET A 700 -31.05 64.24 55.40
N PRO A 701 -30.32 64.89 54.47
CA PRO A 701 -30.90 65.56 53.30
C PRO A 701 -31.35 64.59 52.18
N PHE A 702 -31.52 63.30 52.48
CA PHE A 702 -31.94 62.27 51.53
C PHE A 702 -32.91 61.27 52.17
N THR A 703 -33.63 60.56 51.30
CA THR A 703 -34.57 59.49 51.63
C THR A 703 -34.17 58.20 50.93
N VAL A 704 -34.59 57.05 51.46
CA VAL A 704 -34.20 55.72 50.97
C VAL A 704 -35.39 54.80 50.80
N ALA A 705 -35.36 53.97 49.76
CA ALA A 705 -36.30 52.87 49.51
C ALA A 705 -35.52 51.55 49.36
N VAL A 706 -36.18 50.43 49.66
CA VAL A 706 -35.64 49.08 49.44
C VAL A 706 -36.25 48.53 48.18
N GLU A 707 -35.40 48.16 47.22
CA GLU A 707 -35.78 47.47 46.00
C GLU A 707 -35.39 46.00 46.06
N PHE A 708 -36.27 45.13 45.60
CA PHE A 708 -36.00 43.74 45.27
C PHE A 708 -36.27 43.54 43.77
N LYS A 709 -35.22 43.36 42.98
CA LYS A 709 -35.32 43.40 41.51
C LYS A 709 -34.40 42.42 40.81
N ASN A 710 -34.85 41.95 39.64
CA ASN A 710 -34.08 41.26 38.62
C ASN A 710 -34.25 41.98 37.26
N ASP A 711 -33.76 41.39 36.17
CA ASP A 711 -33.80 42.01 34.83
C ASP A 711 -35.22 42.25 34.29
N SER A 712 -36.23 41.56 34.81
CA SER A 712 -37.61 41.58 34.29
C SER A 712 -38.65 42.08 35.30
N ASN A 713 -38.33 42.12 36.59
CA ASN A 713 -39.26 42.43 37.68
C ASN A 713 -38.60 43.34 38.71
N ASN A 714 -39.35 44.34 39.20
CA ASN A 714 -38.93 45.22 40.29
C ASN A 714 -40.07 45.37 41.32
N ARG A 715 -39.74 45.23 42.61
CA ARG A 715 -40.59 45.60 43.74
C ARG A 715 -39.83 46.59 44.60
N SER A 716 -40.39 47.77 44.80
CA SER A 716 -39.79 48.83 45.61
C SER A 716 -40.70 49.23 46.76
N SER A 717 -40.13 49.58 47.90
CA SER A 717 -40.86 50.21 49.00
C SER A 717 -41.08 51.70 48.73
N GLU A 718 -41.90 52.35 49.57
CA GLU A 718 -41.92 53.81 49.64
C GLU A 718 -40.59 54.36 50.18
N TYR A 719 -40.28 55.62 49.86
CA TYR A 719 -39.10 56.32 50.39
C TYR A 719 -39.33 56.75 51.83
N VAL A 720 -38.35 56.47 52.68
CA VAL A 720 -38.37 56.82 54.10
C VAL A 720 -37.20 57.76 54.41
N SER A 721 -37.43 58.70 55.31
CA SER A 721 -36.40 59.66 55.74
C SER A 721 -35.29 58.99 56.53
N VAL A 722 -34.04 59.47 56.40
CA VAL A 722 -32.90 58.92 57.14
C VAL A 722 -32.52 59.84 58.29
N ARG A 723 -32.23 59.26 59.46
CA ARG A 723 -31.82 59.95 60.69
C ARG A 723 -30.39 59.55 61.06
N PHE A 724 -29.49 60.52 61.23
CA PHE A 724 -28.19 60.25 61.84
C PHE A 724 -28.34 60.04 63.35
N VAL A 725 -27.73 58.98 63.87
CA VAL A 725 -27.69 58.69 65.31
C VAL A 725 -26.28 58.96 65.81
N GLN A 726 -26.17 59.88 66.78
CA GLN A 726 -24.89 60.26 67.36
C GLN A 726 -24.21 59.11 68.11
N PRO A 727 -22.87 59.09 68.11
CA PRO A 727 -22.07 58.17 68.92
C PRO A 727 -22.30 58.34 70.44
N GLN A 728 -22.41 57.25 71.20
CA GLN A 728 -22.57 57.30 72.67
C GLN A 728 -21.19 57.32 73.38
N ASN A 729 -21.09 57.81 74.63
CA ASN A 729 -19.83 57.78 75.39
C ASN A 729 -19.57 56.37 75.93
N ALA A 730 -18.38 55.81 75.68
CA ALA A 730 -18.01 54.46 76.09
C ALA A 730 -17.45 54.39 77.53
N ASP A 731 -16.65 55.38 77.95
CA ASP A 731 -16.17 55.52 79.34
C ASP A 731 -15.75 56.97 79.68
N GLN A 732 -15.59 57.28 80.97
CA GLN A 732 -15.16 58.59 81.51
C GLN A 732 -13.82 58.50 82.25
N THR A 733 -12.88 57.69 81.74
CA THR A 733 -11.56 57.50 82.40
C THR A 733 -10.52 58.53 81.95
N LEU A 734 -9.40 58.64 82.69
CA LEU A 734 -8.31 59.55 82.32
C LEU A 734 -7.42 58.94 81.23
N TYR A 735 -7.17 59.70 80.16
CA TYR A 735 -6.37 59.27 79.02
C TYR A 735 -5.00 59.95 78.99
N THR A 736 -3.98 59.19 78.61
CA THR A 736 -2.66 59.72 78.24
C THR A 736 -2.57 59.83 76.73
N PHE A 737 -2.26 61.03 76.24
CA PHE A 737 -2.15 61.32 74.81
C PHE A 737 -0.68 61.28 74.37
N LYS A 738 -0.38 60.60 73.26
CA LYS A 738 0.97 60.48 72.71
C LYS A 738 1.00 60.80 71.22
N SER A 739 2.04 61.51 70.79
CA SER A 739 2.42 61.67 69.38
C SER A 739 3.70 60.88 69.13
N GLY A 740 3.60 59.71 68.49
CA GLY A 740 4.74 58.78 68.38
C GLY A 740 5.17 58.28 69.76
N SER A 741 6.45 58.42 70.12
CA SER A 741 6.96 58.07 71.45
C SER A 741 6.69 59.12 72.52
N ASP A 742 6.28 60.33 72.13
CA ASP A 742 6.27 61.49 73.02
C ASP A 742 4.91 61.67 73.69
N VAL A 743 4.92 61.70 75.03
CA VAL A 743 3.73 62.01 75.83
C VAL A 743 3.43 63.51 75.73
N LEU A 744 2.19 63.84 75.39
CA LEU A 744 1.77 65.23 75.24
C LEU A 744 1.58 65.91 76.60
N LYS A 745 1.86 67.22 76.61
CA LYS A 745 1.69 68.11 77.74
C LYS A 745 0.24 68.60 77.74
N THR A 746 -0.63 67.86 78.42
CA THR A 746 -2.08 68.16 78.47
C THR A 746 -2.52 68.72 79.82
N ALA A 747 -3.50 69.61 79.81
CA ALA A 747 -4.23 70.10 80.97
C ALA A 747 -5.65 69.50 81.01
N MET A 748 -6.29 69.52 82.19
CA MET A 748 -7.67 69.04 82.36
C MET A 748 -8.72 70.12 82.07
N ASP A 749 -8.32 71.39 82.02
CA ASP A 749 -9.20 72.53 81.76
C ASP A 749 -8.62 73.41 80.65
N SER A 750 -9.47 74.12 79.93
CA SER A 750 -9.07 74.98 78.81
C SER A 750 -8.60 76.38 79.24
N GLY A 751 -8.64 76.70 80.53
CA GLY A 751 -8.30 78.01 81.09
C GLY A 751 -6.83 78.38 80.95
N PHE A 752 -6.55 79.65 80.61
CA PHE A 752 -5.19 80.16 80.40
C PHE A 752 -4.21 79.90 81.58
N LYS A 753 -4.69 79.88 82.83
CA LYS A 753 -3.85 79.65 84.02
C LYS A 753 -3.23 78.25 84.07
N GLU A 754 -3.82 77.29 83.36
CA GLU A 754 -3.29 75.93 83.26
C GLU A 754 -2.03 75.87 82.37
N PHE A 755 -1.73 76.92 81.60
CA PHE A 755 -0.66 76.94 80.61
C PHE A 755 0.44 77.96 80.92
N ASN A 756 1.60 77.47 81.35
CA ASN A 756 2.86 78.20 81.51
C ASN A 756 3.83 77.94 80.32
N LYS A 757 5.04 78.49 80.39
CA LYS A 757 6.05 78.34 79.32
C LYS A 757 6.50 76.87 79.12
N ASP A 758 6.47 76.06 80.17
CA ASP A 758 6.98 74.68 80.13
C ASP A 758 5.96 73.70 79.56
N ASN A 759 4.66 74.04 79.54
CA ASN A 759 3.57 73.22 78.99
C ASN A 759 2.83 73.88 77.79
N THR A 760 3.48 74.83 77.11
CA THR A 760 3.00 75.42 75.85
C THR A 760 3.84 74.94 74.66
N TYR A 761 3.18 74.61 73.54
CA TYR A 761 3.82 74.27 72.27
C TYR A 761 3.98 75.50 71.38
N VAL A 762 5.21 75.90 71.09
CA VAL A 762 5.46 77.02 70.17
C VAL A 762 5.43 76.54 68.72
N ARG A 763 4.69 77.24 67.84
CA ARG A 763 4.61 76.91 66.41
C ARG A 763 4.72 78.17 65.53
N ASN A 764 5.62 78.10 64.55
CA ASN A 764 5.85 79.15 63.57
C ASN A 764 4.84 79.04 62.42
N LEU A 765 3.64 79.56 62.62
CA LEU A 765 2.51 79.42 61.69
C LEU A 765 2.08 80.73 61.05
N LEU A 766 2.54 81.87 61.56
CA LEU A 766 2.08 83.19 61.13
C LEU A 766 2.90 83.73 59.97
N ALA A 767 2.26 84.44 59.05
CA ALA A 767 2.91 85.25 58.01
C ALA A 767 2.17 86.57 57.83
N GLU A 768 2.89 87.60 57.38
CA GLU A 768 2.30 88.88 57.00
C GLU A 768 1.64 88.77 55.61
N THR A 769 0.40 89.22 55.50
CA THR A 769 -0.34 89.28 54.24
C THR A 769 -1.20 90.54 54.17
N ALA A 770 -1.55 90.99 52.96
CA ALA A 770 -2.40 92.16 52.78
C ALA A 770 -3.88 91.76 52.90
N ASN A 771 -4.63 92.47 53.74
CA ASN A 771 -6.09 92.33 53.78
C ASN A 771 -6.75 92.96 52.53
N VAL A 772 -8.05 92.72 52.34
CA VAL A 772 -8.84 93.21 51.18
C VAL A 772 -8.77 94.74 51.01
N ASP A 773 -8.58 95.49 52.10
CA ASP A 773 -8.43 96.95 52.13
C ASP A 773 -6.97 97.44 52.00
N GLY A 774 -6.01 96.53 51.83
CA GLY A 774 -4.58 96.83 51.71
C GLY A 774 -3.84 96.97 53.04
N THR A 775 -4.51 96.85 54.18
CA THR A 775 -3.87 96.89 55.51
C THR A 775 -3.06 95.61 55.74
N PRO A 776 -1.79 95.68 56.20
CA PRO A 776 -1.01 94.49 56.54
C PRO A 776 -1.60 93.81 57.79
N ILE A 777 -1.82 92.50 57.70
CA ILE A 777 -2.28 91.64 58.80
C ILE A 777 -1.31 90.45 58.97
N VAL A 778 -1.12 90.01 60.21
CA VAL A 778 -0.29 88.86 60.58
C VAL A 778 -1.19 87.75 61.12
N GLN A 779 -1.37 86.70 60.32
CA GLN A 779 -2.30 85.60 60.60
C GLN A 779 -1.73 84.23 60.20
N ILE A 780 -2.45 83.15 60.52
CA ILE A 780 -1.99 81.78 60.22
C ILE A 780 -1.95 81.56 58.70
N GLU A 781 -0.82 81.11 58.19
CA GLU A 781 -0.63 80.84 56.77
C GLU A 781 -0.52 79.33 56.49
N GLY A 782 -1.44 78.84 55.65
CA GLY A 782 -1.54 77.44 55.28
C GLY A 782 -2.33 76.61 56.30
N SER A 783 -2.18 75.29 56.20
CA SER A 783 -2.80 74.33 57.11
C SER A 783 -1.73 73.38 57.61
N THR A 784 -1.32 73.54 58.87
CA THR A 784 -0.19 72.77 59.43
C THR A 784 -0.62 72.05 60.71
N PRO A 785 -0.49 70.70 60.76
CA PRO A 785 -0.68 69.92 61.99
C PRO A 785 0.16 70.42 63.15
N VAL A 786 -0.42 70.44 64.36
CA VAL A 786 0.35 70.73 65.58
C VAL A 786 1.44 69.68 65.79
N PHE A 787 1.16 68.42 65.45
CA PHE A 787 2.11 67.31 65.54
C PHE A 787 2.21 66.60 64.19
N THR A 788 3.42 66.17 63.82
CA THR A 788 3.67 65.48 62.55
C THR A 788 3.28 64.01 62.57
N THR A 789 3.13 63.43 63.77
CA THR A 789 2.64 62.06 63.97
C THR A 789 1.22 62.10 64.54
N PRO A 790 0.31 61.22 64.11
CA PRO A 790 -1.03 61.15 64.67
C PRO A 790 -1.01 60.97 66.19
N VAL A 791 -1.87 61.70 66.89
CA VAL A 791 -1.99 61.60 68.34
C VAL A 791 -2.95 60.48 68.70
N LEU A 792 -2.52 59.64 69.63
CA LEU A 792 -3.27 58.48 70.12
C LEU A 792 -3.47 58.60 71.62
N GLY A 793 -4.69 58.32 72.07
CA GLY A 793 -5.09 58.30 73.47
C GLY A 793 -5.08 56.87 74.01
N THR A 794 -4.49 56.68 75.18
CA THR A 794 -4.52 55.41 75.91
C THR A 794 -5.08 55.62 77.31
N SER A 795 -6.08 54.82 77.68
CA SER A 795 -6.62 54.82 79.05
C SER A 795 -5.57 54.31 80.03
N GLN A 796 -5.42 54.98 81.16
CA GLN A 796 -4.63 54.43 82.27
C GLN A 796 -5.39 53.40 83.11
N ALA A 797 -6.73 53.40 83.03
CA ALA A 797 -7.59 52.55 83.86
C ALA A 797 -8.11 51.31 83.13
N VAL A 798 -8.27 51.38 81.79
CA VAL A 798 -8.84 50.30 80.98
C VAL A 798 -7.78 49.76 80.00
N PRO A 799 -7.15 48.61 80.29
CA PRO A 799 -6.04 48.07 79.49
C PRO A 799 -6.36 47.76 78.03
N GLU A 800 -7.64 47.57 77.71
CA GLU A 800 -8.13 47.29 76.35
C GLU A 800 -8.20 48.56 75.49
N ASN A 801 -8.35 49.73 76.13
CA ASN A 801 -8.50 51.01 75.45
C ASN A 801 -7.12 51.67 75.24
N LYS A 802 -6.31 51.06 74.38
CA LYS A 802 -4.97 51.54 73.99
C LYS A 802 -4.96 52.07 72.57
N ASP A 803 -4.10 53.08 72.36
CA ASP A 803 -3.79 53.63 71.04
C ASP A 803 -5.02 54.05 70.22
N ILE A 804 -5.99 54.67 70.88
CA ILE A 804 -7.24 55.13 70.27
C ILE A 804 -6.99 56.46 69.52
N PRO A 805 -7.41 56.60 68.25
CA PRO A 805 -7.30 57.86 67.50
C PRO A 805 -7.95 59.04 68.23
N VAL A 806 -7.34 60.22 68.10
CA VAL A 806 -7.73 61.42 68.84
C VAL A 806 -8.28 62.47 67.90
N PHE A 807 -9.40 63.05 68.28
CA PHE A 807 -10.01 64.18 67.61
C PHE A 807 -9.62 65.50 68.26
N TYR A 808 -9.34 66.50 67.43
CA TYR A 808 -8.99 67.85 67.83
C TYR A 808 -10.18 68.80 67.76
N GLY A 809 -10.22 69.77 68.66
CA GLY A 809 -11.16 70.89 68.60
C GLY A 809 -10.50 72.17 69.09
N LEU A 810 -10.97 73.33 68.62
CA LEU A 810 -10.56 74.62 69.16
C LEU A 810 -11.40 74.92 70.41
N ALA A 811 -10.75 74.99 71.58
CA ALA A 811 -11.42 75.19 72.85
C ALA A 811 -11.43 76.68 73.29
N ALA A 812 -10.29 77.36 73.18
CA ALA A 812 -10.17 78.77 73.54
C ALA A 812 -9.02 79.45 72.79
N VAL A 813 -9.06 80.77 72.71
CA VAL A 813 -7.98 81.61 72.17
C VAL A 813 -7.67 82.73 73.15
N TYR A 814 -6.40 82.89 73.49
CA TYR A 814 -5.92 83.92 74.44
C TYR A 814 -4.88 84.84 73.80
N ASP A 815 -4.93 86.12 74.15
CA ASP A 815 -3.86 87.06 73.83
C ASP A 815 -2.60 86.83 74.72
N PRO A 816 -1.46 87.49 74.43
CA PRO A 816 -0.25 87.36 75.25
C PRO A 816 -0.43 87.79 76.72
N GLN A 817 -1.47 88.57 77.04
CA GLN A 817 -1.81 89.03 78.38
C GLN A 817 -2.76 88.07 79.12
N GLY A 818 -3.30 87.04 78.43
CA GLY A 818 -4.19 86.03 78.98
C GLY A 818 -5.68 86.37 78.89
N ILE A 819 -6.07 87.35 78.08
CA ILE A 819 -7.46 87.73 77.82
C ILE A 819 -8.05 86.81 76.75
N SER A 820 -9.27 86.31 76.95
CA SER A 820 -9.95 85.40 76.03
C SER A 820 -10.57 86.13 74.85
N HIS A 821 -10.36 85.62 73.63
CA HIS A 821 -10.86 86.14 72.36
C HIS A 821 -11.74 85.11 71.63
N MET A 822 -12.97 84.92 72.11
CA MET A 822 -13.90 83.91 71.57
C MET A 822 -14.35 84.22 70.14
N GLU A 823 -14.34 85.49 69.73
CA GLU A 823 -14.66 85.94 68.38
C GLU A 823 -13.76 85.31 67.31
N LEU A 824 -12.54 84.91 67.67
CA LEU A 824 -11.60 84.26 66.76
C LEU A 824 -11.98 82.83 66.38
N ASN A 825 -12.95 82.21 67.05
CA ASN A 825 -13.47 80.89 66.65
C ASN A 825 -14.11 80.91 65.25
N ASN A 826 -14.54 82.09 64.78
CA ASN A 826 -15.06 82.31 63.43
C ASN A 826 -13.96 82.45 62.36
N TYR A 827 -12.73 82.75 62.79
CA TYR A 827 -11.59 83.02 61.92
C TYR A 827 -10.60 81.86 61.87
N ILE A 828 -10.48 81.08 62.95
CA ILE A 828 -9.52 79.99 63.07
C ILE A 828 -10.24 78.64 62.92
N SER A 829 -9.62 77.72 62.17
CA SER A 829 -10.04 76.33 62.03
C SER A 829 -8.99 75.40 62.60
N VAL A 830 -9.47 74.29 63.16
CA VAL A 830 -8.64 73.17 63.59
C VAL A 830 -9.23 71.92 62.95
N ASN A 831 -8.45 71.23 62.13
CA ASN A 831 -8.87 69.98 61.53
C ASN A 831 -8.99 68.91 62.63
N ALA A 832 -10.17 68.31 62.71
CA ALA A 832 -10.51 67.42 63.80
C ALA A 832 -9.71 66.11 63.79
N ILE A 833 -9.02 65.73 62.71
CA ILE A 833 -8.33 64.44 62.58
C ILE A 833 -6.83 64.57 62.85
N ASP A 834 -6.17 65.57 62.28
CA ASP A 834 -4.71 65.74 62.35
C ASP A 834 -4.28 66.95 63.20
N GLY A 835 -5.24 67.74 63.69
CA GLY A 835 -4.97 68.94 64.48
C GLY A 835 -4.37 70.07 63.66
N ALA A 836 -4.52 70.06 62.32
CA ALA A 836 -4.01 71.14 61.49
C ALA A 836 -4.73 72.45 61.76
N ILE A 837 -3.93 73.49 62.05
CA ILE A 837 -4.42 74.83 62.33
C ILE A 837 -4.37 75.65 61.03
N SER A 838 -5.47 76.32 60.71
CA SER A 838 -5.60 77.16 59.51
C SER A 838 -6.58 78.32 59.74
N MET A 839 -6.64 79.27 58.79
CA MET A 839 -7.66 80.31 58.77
C MET A 839 -8.91 79.85 58.02
N LYS A 840 -10.09 80.06 58.60
CA LYS A 840 -11.39 79.99 57.92
C LYS A 840 -11.62 81.22 57.04
N ASN A 841 -11.22 82.40 57.55
CA ASN A 841 -11.37 83.71 56.92
C ASN A 841 -10.19 84.60 57.33
N ASN A 842 -9.84 85.61 56.52
CA ASN A 842 -8.82 86.60 56.89
C ASN A 842 -9.27 87.46 58.08
N LEU A 843 -8.32 87.90 58.92
CA LEU A 843 -8.58 88.88 59.99
C LEU A 843 -9.14 90.18 59.41
N ALA A 844 -10.06 90.81 60.16
CA ALA A 844 -10.77 92.02 59.72
C ALA A 844 -10.36 93.23 60.59
N PRO A 845 -9.52 94.16 60.09
CA PRO A 845 -9.14 95.37 60.80
C PRO A 845 -10.37 96.17 61.28
N GLY A 846 -10.40 96.50 62.58
CA GLY A 846 -11.52 97.21 63.21
C GLY A 846 -12.63 96.33 63.78
N VAL A 847 -12.64 95.03 63.47
CA VAL A 847 -13.54 94.01 64.09
C VAL A 847 -12.73 93.01 64.93
N THR A 848 -11.55 92.61 64.45
CA THR A 848 -10.59 91.75 65.16
C THR A 848 -9.22 92.43 65.26
N MET A 849 -8.30 91.85 66.03
CA MET A 849 -6.88 92.22 65.98
C MET A 849 -6.30 91.98 64.58
N ILE A 850 -5.22 92.69 64.28
CA ILE A 850 -4.49 92.59 63.00
C ILE A 850 -3.21 91.76 63.09
N ASP A 851 -2.81 91.35 64.30
CA ASP A 851 -1.60 90.56 64.54
C ASP A 851 -1.85 89.50 65.61
N LEU A 852 -1.67 88.22 65.23
CA LEU A 852 -1.81 87.06 66.13
C LEU A 852 -0.49 86.63 66.79
N THR A 853 0.59 87.41 66.65
CA THR A 853 1.89 87.07 67.25
C THR A 853 1.78 86.95 68.76
N GLY A 854 2.20 85.79 69.29
CA GLY A 854 2.17 85.49 70.72
C GLY A 854 0.81 85.03 71.25
N TYR A 855 -0.22 84.97 70.40
CA TYR A 855 -1.51 84.40 70.79
C TYR A 855 -1.41 82.92 71.08
N LYS A 856 -2.21 82.45 72.02
CA LYS A 856 -2.25 81.05 72.44
C LYS A 856 -3.57 80.40 72.07
N LEU A 857 -3.51 79.33 71.29
CA LEU A 857 -4.64 78.49 70.92
C LEU A 857 -4.70 77.29 71.85
N VAL A 858 -5.81 77.14 72.57
CA VAL A 858 -6.07 75.96 73.38
C VAL A 858 -6.90 74.99 72.57
N LEU A 859 -6.38 73.79 72.37
CA LEU A 859 -7.02 72.72 71.60
C LEU A 859 -7.47 71.59 72.51
N SER A 860 -8.70 71.13 72.35
CA SER A 860 -9.19 69.91 73.00
C SER A 860 -8.75 68.67 72.23
N LEU A 861 -8.44 67.60 72.95
CA LEU A 861 -8.09 66.27 72.49
C LEU A 861 -9.12 65.28 73.05
N GLN A 862 -9.80 64.54 72.18
CA GLN A 862 -10.77 63.51 72.57
C GLN A 862 -10.46 62.18 71.88
N ALA A 863 -10.21 61.11 72.63
CA ALA A 863 -10.07 59.77 72.05
C ALA A 863 -11.44 59.27 71.55
N SER A 864 -11.53 58.78 70.32
CA SER A 864 -12.79 58.30 69.73
C SER A 864 -12.58 57.17 68.72
N LYS A 865 -13.40 56.11 68.80
CA LYS A 865 -13.33 54.93 67.91
C LYS A 865 -14.69 54.27 67.76
N GLY A 866 -15.05 53.91 66.52
CA GLY A 866 -16.26 53.12 66.23
C GLY A 866 -17.56 53.84 66.58
N GLY A 867 -17.57 55.18 66.54
CA GLY A 867 -18.71 55.96 66.98
C GLY A 867 -18.92 55.91 68.50
N TYR A 868 -17.84 55.92 69.27
CA TYR A 868 -17.89 56.17 70.71
C TYR A 868 -16.73 57.06 71.13
N ASN A 869 -17.00 58.03 72.00
CA ASN A 869 -15.95 58.80 72.67
C ASN A 869 -15.47 58.08 73.92
N TYR A 870 -14.18 58.18 74.18
CA TYR A 870 -13.48 57.48 75.24
C TYR A 870 -12.71 58.47 76.13
N GLY A 871 -12.98 58.43 77.43
CA GLY A 871 -12.36 59.30 78.42
C GLY A 871 -12.81 60.76 78.38
N GLU A 872 -12.38 61.51 79.40
CA GLU A 872 -12.56 62.97 79.47
C GLU A 872 -11.65 63.69 78.46
N PRO A 873 -12.11 64.81 77.86
CA PRO A 873 -11.28 65.60 76.95
C PRO A 873 -10.08 66.19 77.70
N ALA A 874 -8.93 66.25 77.04
CA ALA A 874 -7.73 66.90 77.55
C ALA A 874 -7.33 68.07 76.66
N TYR A 875 -6.62 69.06 77.20
CA TYR A 875 -6.35 70.31 76.48
C TYR A 875 -4.85 70.54 76.29
N ILE A 876 -4.44 70.98 75.11
CA ILE A 876 -3.07 71.42 74.82
C ILE A 876 -3.07 72.90 74.44
N CYS A 877 -1.97 73.60 74.71
CA CYS A 877 -1.82 75.00 74.35
C CYS A 877 -0.74 75.19 73.29
N VAL A 878 -1.06 75.94 72.24
CA VAL A 878 -0.17 76.24 71.11
C VAL A 878 0.04 77.75 71.00
N GLU A 879 1.26 78.23 71.20
CA GLU A 879 1.62 79.65 71.00
C GLU A 879 2.02 79.89 69.55
N LEU A 880 1.38 80.90 68.93
CA LEU A 880 1.59 81.29 67.55
C LEU A 880 2.78 82.25 67.42
N GLN A 881 3.70 81.91 66.54
CA GLN A 881 4.85 82.75 66.19
C GLN A 881 4.98 82.93 64.68
N ASN A 882 5.70 83.98 64.28
CA ASN A 882 6.02 84.26 62.89
C ASN A 882 6.91 83.16 62.29
N LYS A 883 6.60 82.77 61.05
CA LYS A 883 7.53 82.02 60.21
C LYS A 883 8.80 82.86 60.06
N LYS A 884 9.94 82.26 60.37
CA LYS A 884 11.24 82.87 60.08
C LYS A 884 11.52 82.85 58.59
#